data_AF-A0A8C7YN28-F1
#
_entry.id   AF-A0A8C7YN28-F1
#
_cell.length_a   1.000
_cell.length_b   1.000
_cell.length_c   1.000
_cell.angle_alpha   90.00
_cell.angle_beta   90.00
_cell.angle_gamma   90.00
#
_symmetry.space_group_name_H-M   'P 1'
#
loop_
_entity.id
_entity.type
_entity.pdbx_description
1 polymer ?
#
loop_
_entity_poly.entity_id
_entity_poly.type
_entity_poly.pdbx_seq_one_letter_code
_entity_poly.pdbx_strand_id
1 'polypeptide(L)'
;MQKIPTPPFVLEIWKACFTGLIESPEGTEELKWTAFTFLKIPQVLLRLKKYPQGDQGQDFMDDVNVAFQYLLKLTPLLDKADQRCTCDCLSMLLQECNKLGLLSDSNSASLTSKRTEDRESAPKLKTGDNANKQPNPVLILRAEPTVTNILKTVDADHSKSPEGLLGVLGHMLSGKSLDLLLAAAAATGKLKSFARKFIKLNEFPKHISGEGCECKCRSDIFQCGIFCGLVLVVLSEPSPLGETPFFETWLQTCMPEEGKTLNPDHPCFRPEPGKVESLVTLLNNSSEMKLVQVKWHEICISIPAAILEILNAWENGLLSVEAVQKITDNIKGKVCSMAICAVAWLVAHVRMLGRDEREKPQTMIRQLITPLYAENTLQFYSERVTIMSSIMEHMCADVFQQMGAALRPPVESQEQIPYRNLLPAKEPIRKALSSQFQTVLRKGWVDSQALHLFEGLLNMGGVFWFTNNLIKELLKETRREWANRAVELLYSIFCLDTQQITLTLLGTILPNLLTDSAHWHSLSDPPGKALAKLSVWCALSSYSSHHKGPLSARQRKRQKEDIEDYNSLFPLEDTQPSKLMRLLSSNEDEPVTLSSPGDRSMSSSLSASQLHTVNMRDPLNRVLANLFLLISSIVGSKMAGPHTQFVQSFIEECVECLEQGSRGSILQFMPFTMVSELVKLPALANPKVVLAITDLTLPLGRRVAAKAISAL
;
A
#
# COMPACT_ATOMS: atom_id res chain seq x y z
N MET A 1 10.76 -28.70 26.05
CA MET A 1 11.30 -27.38 26.45
C MET A 1 11.29 -27.34 27.98
N GLN A 2 12.46 -27.17 28.62
CA GLN A 2 12.54 -27.03 30.08
C GLN A 2 11.80 -25.76 30.52
N LYS A 3 11.02 -25.81 31.60
CA LYS A 3 10.40 -24.62 32.21
C LYS A 3 11.50 -23.82 32.90
N ILE A 4 11.89 -22.68 32.33
CA ILE A 4 12.82 -21.73 32.96
C ILE A 4 12.07 -21.06 34.12
N PRO A 5 12.65 -20.97 35.34
CA PRO A 5 12.02 -20.26 36.45
C PRO A 5 11.79 -18.77 36.13
N THR A 6 10.73 -18.18 36.67
CA THR A 6 10.34 -16.79 36.36
C THR A 6 11.41 -15.75 36.73
N PRO A 7 12.05 -15.78 37.92
CA PRO A 7 13.05 -14.77 38.29
C PRO A 7 14.28 -14.70 37.34
N PRO A 8 14.98 -15.80 37.00
CA PRO A 8 16.10 -15.75 36.07
C PRO A 8 15.65 -15.39 34.64
N PHE A 9 14.44 -15.78 34.22
CA PHE A 9 13.89 -15.36 32.93
C PHE A 9 13.74 -13.83 32.85
N VAL A 10 13.13 -13.21 33.87
CA VAL A 10 12.95 -11.75 33.92
C VAL A 10 14.29 -11.02 34.03
N LEU A 11 15.25 -11.56 34.80
CA LEU A 11 16.61 -11.02 34.89
C LEU A 11 17.31 -10.96 33.52
N GLU A 12 17.26 -12.05 32.74
CA GLU A 12 17.91 -12.10 31.42
C GLU A 12 17.29 -11.09 30.43
N ILE A 13 15.97 -10.86 30.51
CA ILE A 13 15.31 -9.80 29.73
C ILE A 13 15.89 -8.43 30.07
N TRP A 14 15.99 -8.07 31.36
CA TRP A 14 16.52 -6.76 31.74
C TRP A 14 18.01 -6.63 31.43
N LYS A 15 18.81 -7.68 31.64
CA LYS A 15 20.22 -7.69 31.22
C LYS A 15 20.37 -7.36 29.74
N ALA A 16 19.58 -8.00 28.88
CA ALA A 16 19.57 -7.73 27.45
C ALA A 16 19.16 -6.29 27.14
N CYS A 17 18.15 -5.75 27.83
CA CYS A 17 17.69 -4.37 27.67
C CYS A 17 18.78 -3.34 28.04
N PHE A 18 19.41 -3.51 29.20
CA PHE A 18 20.49 -2.63 29.66
C PHE A 18 21.74 -2.73 28.77
N THR A 19 22.09 -3.93 28.33
CA THR A 19 23.21 -4.13 27.38
C THR A 19 22.91 -3.47 26.04
N GLY A 20 21.70 -3.66 25.49
CA GLY A 20 21.28 -3.00 24.25
C GLY A 20 21.26 -1.47 24.36
N LEU A 21 20.87 -0.92 25.52
CA LEU A 21 20.92 0.51 25.78
C LEU A 21 22.35 1.06 25.76
N ILE A 22 23.31 0.32 26.33
CA ILE A 22 24.74 0.70 26.36
C ILE A 22 25.37 0.61 24.96
N GLU A 23 25.09 -0.45 24.22
CA GLU A 23 25.73 -0.77 22.94
C GLU A 23 25.06 -0.10 21.73
N SER A 24 23.88 0.49 21.91
CA SER A 24 23.13 1.11 20.81
C SER A 24 23.87 2.31 20.18
N PRO A 25 23.87 2.41 18.83
CA PRO A 25 24.42 3.58 18.14
C PRO A 25 23.55 4.82 18.40
N GLU A 26 24.18 5.99 18.39
CA GLU A 26 23.51 7.28 18.54
C GLU A 26 22.46 7.50 17.43
N GLY A 27 21.32 8.12 17.74
CA GLY A 27 20.23 8.37 16.79
C GLY A 27 18.90 7.68 17.13
N THR A 28 18.27 7.02 16.15
CA THR A 28 16.94 6.41 16.35
C THR A 28 16.99 5.07 17.10
N GLU A 29 18.09 4.32 17.00
CA GLU A 29 18.24 3.02 17.65
C GLU A 29 18.36 3.15 19.17
N GLU A 30 19.10 4.14 19.68
CA GLU A 30 19.15 4.44 21.12
C GLU A 30 17.76 4.77 21.69
N LEU A 31 16.91 5.49 20.94
CA LEU A 31 15.54 5.81 21.35
C LEU A 31 14.65 4.55 21.39
N LYS A 32 14.80 3.65 20.43
CA LYS A 32 14.08 2.37 20.39
C LYS A 32 14.42 1.50 21.61
N TRP A 33 15.70 1.35 21.94
CA TRP A 33 16.14 0.61 23.13
C TRP A 33 15.66 1.25 24.43
N THR A 34 15.69 2.58 24.50
CA THR A 34 15.19 3.33 25.67
C THR A 34 13.68 3.11 25.85
N ALA A 35 12.88 3.30 24.79
CA ALA A 35 11.43 3.08 24.85
C ALA A 35 11.08 1.60 25.13
N PHE A 36 11.82 0.67 24.54
CA PHE A 36 11.64 -0.76 24.79
C PHE A 36 11.87 -1.11 26.26
N THR A 37 12.98 -0.64 26.83
CA THR A 37 13.38 -0.94 28.22
C THR A 37 12.39 -0.37 29.23
N PHE A 38 12.05 0.92 29.10
CA PHE A 38 11.30 1.64 30.15
C PHE A 38 9.78 1.64 29.96
N LEU A 39 9.28 1.45 28.72
CA LEU A 39 7.83 1.43 28.45
C LEU A 39 7.35 0.03 28.05
N LYS A 40 8.03 -0.64 27.09
CA LYS A 40 7.53 -1.91 26.54
C LYS A 40 7.65 -3.07 27.51
N ILE A 41 8.83 -3.29 28.09
CA ILE A 41 9.08 -4.43 28.98
C ILE A 41 8.17 -4.45 30.20
N PRO A 42 7.97 -3.34 30.95
CA PRO A 42 7.00 -3.31 32.05
C PRO A 42 5.60 -3.74 31.61
N GLN A 43 5.13 -3.30 30.43
CA GLN A 43 3.84 -3.73 29.89
C GLN A 43 3.80 -5.21 29.51
N VAL A 44 4.91 -5.76 29.00
CA VAL A 44 5.03 -7.20 28.69
C VAL A 44 4.96 -8.02 29.98
N LEU A 45 5.68 -7.63 31.02
CA LEU A 45 5.64 -8.28 32.33
C LEU A 45 4.23 -8.22 32.95
N LEU A 46 3.52 -7.08 32.81
CA LEU A 46 2.13 -6.96 33.26
C LEU A 46 1.19 -7.93 32.53
N ARG A 47 1.43 -8.21 31.24
CA ARG A 47 0.67 -9.23 30.50
C ARG A 47 1.03 -10.64 30.96
N LEU A 48 2.30 -10.90 31.25
CA LEU A 48 2.75 -12.19 31.78
C LEU A 48 2.15 -12.47 33.16
N LYS A 49 1.99 -11.45 34.02
CA LYS A 49 1.28 -11.56 35.31
C LYS A 49 -0.13 -12.11 35.18
N LYS A 50 -0.81 -11.90 34.05
CA LYS A 50 -2.20 -12.35 33.81
C LYS A 50 -2.32 -13.82 33.42
N TYR A 51 -1.22 -14.48 33.05
CA TYR A 51 -1.25 -15.90 32.75
C TYR A 51 -1.19 -16.70 34.06
N PRO A 52 -2.12 -17.62 34.31
CA PRO A 52 -2.07 -18.47 35.49
C PRO A 52 -0.80 -19.32 35.42
N GLN A 53 0.20 -18.98 36.25
CA GLN A 53 1.32 -19.86 36.52
C GLN A 53 0.76 -20.99 37.41
N GLY A 54 0.63 -22.19 36.86
CA GLY A 54 -0.16 -23.26 37.46
C GLY A 54 0.23 -23.64 38.90
N ASP A 55 -0.76 -24.06 39.68
CA ASP A 55 -0.80 -24.76 41.00
C ASP A 55 0.21 -24.43 42.13
N GLN A 56 1.28 -23.68 41.90
CA GLN A 56 2.20 -23.23 42.94
C GLN A 56 1.90 -21.77 43.23
N GLY A 57 1.35 -21.47 44.41
CA GLY A 57 0.96 -20.14 44.86
C GLY A 57 2.10 -19.14 45.07
N GLN A 58 3.07 -19.07 44.16
CA GLN A 58 4.07 -18.00 44.09
C GLN A 58 3.45 -16.77 43.44
N ASP A 59 3.53 -15.64 44.14
CA ASP A 59 3.11 -14.35 43.60
C ASP A 59 4.14 -13.88 42.57
N PHE A 60 3.68 -13.61 41.35
CA PHE A 60 4.50 -13.05 40.27
C PHE A 60 5.20 -11.75 40.70
N MET A 61 4.61 -10.98 41.63
CA MET A 61 5.25 -9.79 42.20
C MET A 61 6.51 -10.12 43.00
N ASP A 62 6.51 -11.23 43.74
CA ASP A 62 7.67 -11.68 44.49
C ASP A 62 8.77 -12.16 43.54
N ASP A 63 8.41 -12.87 42.48
CA ASP A 63 9.36 -13.30 41.44
C ASP A 63 10.05 -12.11 40.75
N VAL A 64 9.28 -11.06 40.43
CA VAL A 64 9.81 -9.81 39.86
C VAL A 64 10.72 -9.09 40.86
N ASN A 65 10.35 -9.06 42.15
CA ASN A 65 11.19 -8.50 43.21
C ASN A 65 12.53 -9.26 43.34
N VAL A 66 12.50 -10.60 43.33
CA VAL A 66 13.71 -11.43 43.34
C VAL A 66 14.57 -11.17 42.10
N ALA A 67 13.96 -11.03 40.92
CA ALA A 67 14.69 -10.69 39.70
C ALA A 67 15.41 -9.33 39.81
N PHE A 68 14.78 -8.32 40.42
CA PHE A 68 15.44 -7.03 40.68
C PHE A 68 16.58 -7.14 41.69
N GLN A 69 16.45 -7.98 42.71
CA GLN A 69 17.55 -8.26 43.64
C GLN A 69 18.74 -8.93 42.93
N TYR A 70 18.50 -9.76 41.92
CA TYR A 70 19.57 -10.30 41.08
C TYR A 70 20.17 -9.25 40.15
N LEU A 71 19.35 -8.37 39.58
CA LEU A 71 19.81 -7.28 38.71
C LEU A 71 20.70 -6.28 39.48
N LEU A 72 20.36 -5.97 40.73
CA LEU A 72 21.16 -5.11 41.61
C LEU A 72 22.61 -5.62 41.78
N LYS A 73 22.82 -6.93 41.77
CA LYS A 73 24.16 -7.53 41.87
C LYS A 73 25.03 -7.29 40.63
N LEU A 74 24.45 -6.81 39.54
CA LEU A 74 25.15 -6.50 38.28
C LEU A 74 25.54 -5.03 38.22
N THR A 75 26.14 -4.52 39.29
CA THR A 75 26.54 -3.11 39.46
C THR A 75 27.31 -2.54 38.27
N PRO A 76 28.31 -3.24 37.66
CA PRO A 76 29.03 -2.70 36.50
C PRO A 76 28.16 -2.47 35.26
N LEU A 77 27.10 -3.26 35.08
CA LEU A 77 26.14 -3.09 33.99
C LEU A 77 25.29 -1.85 34.22
N LEU A 78 24.77 -1.70 35.45
CA LEU A 78 23.93 -0.56 35.83
C LEU A 78 24.73 0.76 35.79
N ASP A 79 25.97 0.76 36.26
CA ASP A 79 26.81 1.96 36.26
C ASP A 79 27.14 2.43 34.83
N LYS A 80 27.40 1.50 33.90
CA LYS A 80 27.57 1.84 32.48
C LYS A 80 26.28 2.39 31.87
N ALA A 81 25.12 1.84 32.21
CA ALA A 81 23.84 2.34 31.72
C ALA A 81 23.54 3.74 32.26
N ASP A 82 23.78 3.99 33.54
CA ASP A 82 23.60 5.30 34.17
C ASP A 82 24.54 6.35 33.54
N GLN A 83 25.78 5.97 33.23
CA GLN A 83 26.72 6.83 32.51
C GLN A 83 26.23 7.17 31.10
N ARG A 84 25.73 6.18 30.35
CA ARG A 84 25.22 6.39 28.99
C ARG A 84 23.98 7.27 28.97
N CYS A 85 23.07 7.09 29.93
CA CYS A 85 21.79 7.79 29.99
C CYS A 85 21.80 9.08 30.82
N THR A 86 22.89 9.34 31.55
CA THR A 86 23.02 10.47 32.49
C THR A 86 21.94 10.54 33.57
N CYS A 87 21.36 9.39 33.95
CA CYS A 87 20.31 9.29 34.96
C CYS A 87 20.39 7.97 35.73
N ASP A 88 19.65 7.84 36.83
CA ASP A 88 19.49 6.54 37.53
C ASP A 88 18.49 5.66 36.78
N CYS A 89 19.02 4.81 35.88
CA CYS A 89 18.18 3.98 35.04
C CYS A 89 17.41 2.93 35.85
N LEU A 90 17.99 2.39 36.92
CA LEU A 90 17.30 1.40 37.74
C LEU A 90 16.10 2.04 38.46
N SER A 91 16.28 3.22 39.05
CA SER A 91 15.20 3.95 39.71
C SER A 91 14.03 4.24 38.77
N MET A 92 14.32 4.67 37.54
CA MET A 92 13.27 4.90 36.51
C MET A 92 12.51 3.62 36.16
N LEU A 93 13.21 2.48 36.03
CA LEU A 93 12.57 1.20 35.74
C LEU A 93 11.72 0.70 36.92
N LEU A 94 12.21 0.85 38.16
CA LEU A 94 11.48 0.50 39.38
C LEU A 94 10.18 1.31 39.48
N GLN A 95 10.24 2.62 39.21
CA GLN A 95 9.08 3.50 39.25
C GLN A 95 7.97 3.05 38.28
N GLU A 96 8.32 2.70 37.04
CA GLU A 96 7.34 2.22 36.06
C GLU A 96 6.79 0.82 36.43
N CYS A 97 7.62 -0.07 36.97
CA CYS A 97 7.15 -1.37 37.45
C CYS A 97 6.20 -1.22 38.65
N ASN A 98 6.49 -0.30 39.58
CA ASN A 98 5.60 -0.01 40.71
C ASN A 98 4.26 0.58 40.24
N LYS A 99 4.29 1.57 39.32
CA LYS A 99 3.08 2.16 38.71
C LYS A 99 2.16 1.12 38.04
N LEU A 100 2.71 0.03 37.51
CA LEU A 100 1.94 -1.07 36.89
C LEU A 100 1.54 -2.18 37.88
N GLY A 101 1.86 -2.05 39.18
CA GLY A 101 1.58 -3.07 40.18
C GLY A 101 2.39 -4.36 40.00
N LEU A 102 3.59 -4.26 39.43
CA LEU A 102 4.56 -5.37 39.33
C LEU A 102 5.45 -5.46 40.58
N LEU A 103 5.49 -4.41 41.38
CA LEU A 103 6.19 -4.32 42.66
C LEU A 103 5.27 -3.65 43.69
N SER A 104 5.51 -3.92 44.98
CA SER A 104 4.91 -3.15 46.06
C SER A 104 5.72 -1.90 46.36
N ASP A 105 5.10 -0.90 46.99
CA ASP A 105 5.79 0.31 47.43
C ASP A 105 6.95 0.00 48.40
N SER A 106 6.77 -0.98 49.30
CA SER A 106 7.80 -1.41 50.23
C SER A 106 9.01 -2.03 49.53
N ASN A 107 8.78 -2.89 48.53
CA ASN A 107 9.85 -3.51 47.73
C ASN A 107 10.57 -2.46 46.88
N SER A 108 9.82 -1.56 46.24
CA SER A 108 10.38 -0.46 45.44
C SER A 108 11.28 0.46 46.28
N ALA A 109 10.83 0.84 47.49
CA ALA A 109 11.61 1.66 48.41
C ALA A 109 12.89 0.94 48.88
N SER A 110 12.78 -0.35 49.23
CA SER A 110 13.94 -1.15 49.64
C SER A 110 14.99 -1.29 48.54
N LEU A 111 14.59 -1.59 47.31
CA LEU A 111 15.48 -1.72 46.16
C LEU A 111 16.15 -0.38 45.80
N THR A 112 15.39 0.73 45.92
CA THR A 112 15.92 2.08 45.67
C THR A 112 16.97 2.48 46.72
N SER A 113 16.72 2.18 48.00
CA SER A 113 17.71 2.42 49.08
C SER A 113 19.02 1.68 48.80
N LYS A 114 18.92 0.38 48.49
CA LYS A 114 20.08 -0.47 48.16
C LYS A 114 20.87 0.06 46.97
N ARG A 115 20.19 0.50 45.89
CA ARG A 115 20.87 1.11 44.75
C ARG A 115 21.55 2.42 45.14
N THR A 116 20.94 3.22 45.99
CA THR A 116 21.49 4.51 46.44
C THR A 116 22.79 4.29 47.22
N GLU A 117 22.78 3.34 48.16
CA GLU A 117 23.97 2.92 48.92
C GLU A 117 25.09 2.41 47.99
N ASP A 118 24.78 1.55 47.02
CA ASP A 118 25.76 1.06 46.04
C ASP A 118 26.37 2.20 45.21
N ARG A 119 25.57 3.21 44.83
CA ARG A 119 26.04 4.36 44.03
C ARG A 119 26.93 5.32 44.80
N GLU A 120 26.80 5.40 46.13
CA GLU A 120 27.73 6.21 46.95
C GLU A 120 29.16 5.69 46.88
N SER A 121 29.33 4.39 46.66
CA SER A 121 30.63 3.73 46.48
C SER A 121 31.19 3.83 45.05
N ALA A 122 30.40 4.32 44.09
CA ALA A 122 30.78 4.40 42.68
C ALA A 122 31.54 5.71 42.35
N PRO A 123 32.52 5.68 41.43
CA PRO A 123 33.26 6.87 41.03
C PRO A 123 32.34 7.88 40.33
N LYS A 124 32.10 9.03 40.97
CA LYS A 124 31.32 10.15 40.40
C LYS A 124 32.12 10.83 39.28
N LEU A 125 31.63 10.76 38.04
CA LEU A 125 32.13 11.60 36.95
C LEU A 125 31.57 13.02 37.08
N LYS A 126 32.43 14.01 36.83
CA LYS A 126 32.06 15.43 36.77
C LYS A 126 30.94 15.61 35.74
N THR A 127 29.81 16.14 36.18
CA THR A 127 28.69 16.56 35.33
C THR A 127 29.21 17.64 34.40
N GLY A 128 29.58 17.27 33.17
CA GLY A 128 29.77 18.25 32.11
C GLY A 128 28.40 18.73 31.67
N ASP A 129 28.16 20.03 31.79
CA ASP A 129 26.96 20.73 31.32
C ASP A 129 26.67 20.36 29.86
N ASN A 130 25.76 19.41 29.63
CA ASN A 130 25.17 19.13 28.32
C ASN A 130 23.88 18.31 28.50
N ALA A 131 22.80 18.98 28.91
CA ALA A 131 21.46 18.40 29.08
C ALA A 131 20.79 17.88 27.78
N ASN A 132 21.47 17.98 26.64
CA ASN A 132 20.95 17.65 25.31
C ASN A 132 21.44 16.30 24.72
N LYS A 133 22.19 15.49 25.47
CA LYS A 133 22.63 14.16 24.99
C LYS A 133 21.53 13.12 25.21
N GLN A 134 21.16 12.42 24.13
CA GLN A 134 20.35 11.20 24.16
C GLN A 134 21.29 9.98 24.30
N PRO A 135 20.80 8.84 24.85
CA PRO A 135 19.43 8.57 25.29
C PRO A 135 19.09 9.17 26.66
N ASN A 136 17.90 9.76 26.81
CA ASN A 136 17.39 10.24 28.09
C ASN A 136 16.06 9.55 28.44
N PRO A 137 16.08 8.54 29.34
CA PRO A 137 14.88 7.84 29.82
C PRO A 137 13.78 8.77 30.36
N VAL A 138 14.16 9.92 30.96
CA VAL A 138 13.17 10.89 31.47
C VAL A 138 12.36 11.50 30.32
N LEU A 139 13.00 11.77 29.18
CA LEU A 139 12.31 12.33 28.01
C LEU A 139 11.37 11.31 27.37
N ILE A 140 11.75 10.02 27.28
CA ILE A 140 10.85 8.99 26.72
C ILE A 140 9.63 8.74 27.62
N LEU A 141 9.82 8.74 28.94
CA LEU A 141 8.74 8.57 29.90
C LEU A 141 7.76 9.77 29.87
N ARG A 142 8.26 10.99 29.63
CA ARG A 142 7.43 12.18 29.39
C ARG A 142 6.73 12.16 28.03
N ALA A 143 7.29 11.47 27.05
CA ALA A 143 6.66 11.32 25.73
C ALA A 143 5.38 10.47 25.78
N GLU A 144 5.28 9.45 26.65
CA GLU A 144 4.07 8.62 26.78
C GLU A 144 2.77 9.42 27.06
N PRO A 145 2.68 10.26 28.10
CA PRO A 145 1.48 11.06 28.36
C PRO A 145 1.27 12.09 27.24
N THR A 146 2.35 12.62 26.66
CA THR A 146 2.29 13.56 25.54
C THR A 146 1.64 12.93 24.31
N VAL A 147 2.01 11.70 23.93
CA VAL A 147 1.34 10.92 22.86
C VAL A 147 -0.15 10.80 23.16
N THR A 148 -0.52 10.50 24.40
CA THR A 148 -1.93 10.35 24.80
C THR A 148 -2.69 11.66 24.74
N ASN A 149 -2.07 12.77 25.12
CA ASN A 149 -2.68 14.10 25.05
C ASN A 149 -2.84 14.55 23.59
N ILE A 150 -1.82 14.36 22.74
CA ILE A 150 -1.91 14.63 21.30
C ILE A 150 -3.06 13.84 20.68
N LEU A 151 -3.18 12.54 21.00
CA LEU A 151 -4.29 11.70 20.53
C LEU A 151 -5.66 12.28 20.93
N LYS A 152 -5.80 12.81 22.15
CA LYS A 152 -7.04 13.44 22.62
C LYS A 152 -7.30 14.78 21.93
N THR A 153 -6.26 15.60 21.77
CA THR A 153 -6.36 16.88 21.07
C THR A 153 -6.76 16.67 19.62
N VAL A 154 -6.17 15.71 18.91
CA VAL A 154 -6.53 15.40 17.52
C VAL A 154 -7.98 14.90 17.37
N ASP A 155 -8.55 14.26 18.40
CA ASP A 155 -9.96 13.81 18.40
C ASP A 155 -10.97 14.94 18.66
N ALA A 156 -10.52 16.10 19.13
CA ALA A 156 -11.42 17.21 19.42
C ALA A 156 -12.01 17.84 18.13
N ASP A 157 -13.18 18.45 18.23
CA ASP A 157 -13.81 19.14 17.11
C ASP A 157 -13.12 20.50 16.86
N HIS A 158 -12.28 20.54 15.83
CA HIS A 158 -11.52 21.74 15.42
C HIS A 158 -12.23 22.57 14.34
N SER A 159 -13.51 22.31 14.06
CA SER A 159 -14.28 23.02 13.02
C SER A 159 -14.33 24.55 13.22
N LYS A 160 -14.05 25.06 14.44
CA LYS A 160 -14.16 26.48 14.80
C LYS A 160 -12.84 27.15 15.25
N SER A 161 -11.77 26.40 15.52
CA SER A 161 -10.49 26.96 16.01
C SER A 161 -9.28 26.03 15.74
N PRO A 162 -8.78 25.99 14.50
CA PRO A 162 -7.70 25.07 14.10
C PRO A 162 -6.30 25.45 14.63
N GLU A 163 -6.11 26.66 15.16
CA GLU A 163 -4.77 27.17 15.54
C GLU A 163 -4.13 26.40 16.70
N GLY A 164 -4.93 25.96 17.67
CA GLY A 164 -4.44 25.16 18.80
C GLY A 164 -3.90 23.80 18.36
N LEU A 165 -4.56 23.17 17.37
CA LEU A 165 -4.07 21.93 16.76
C LEU A 165 -2.78 22.18 15.98
N LEU A 166 -2.71 23.24 15.18
CA LEU A 166 -1.52 23.58 14.41
C LEU A 166 -0.29 23.83 15.29
N GLY A 167 -0.45 24.50 16.44
CA GLY A 167 0.63 24.68 17.40
C GLY A 167 1.19 23.36 17.94
N VAL A 168 0.31 22.42 18.30
CA VAL A 168 0.71 21.08 18.75
C VAL A 168 1.45 20.31 17.64
N LEU A 169 0.98 20.39 16.40
CA LEU A 169 1.64 19.76 15.24
C LEU A 169 3.01 20.38 14.97
N GLY A 170 3.13 21.70 15.02
CA GLY A 170 4.41 22.40 14.82
C GLY A 170 5.45 22.01 15.87
N HIS A 171 5.08 21.98 17.15
CA HIS A 171 5.97 21.52 18.22
C HIS A 171 6.35 20.05 18.11
N MET A 172 5.46 19.21 17.57
CA MET A 172 5.74 17.80 17.33
C MET A 172 6.80 17.61 16.23
N LEU A 173 6.72 18.41 15.16
CA LEU A 173 7.63 18.33 14.02
C LEU A 173 8.99 19.00 14.28
N SER A 174 9.16 19.68 15.41
CA SER A 174 10.40 20.37 15.76
C SER A 174 11.43 19.45 16.44
N GLY A 175 12.66 19.48 15.93
CA GLY A 175 13.80 18.76 16.49
C GLY A 175 13.60 17.24 16.55
N LYS A 176 14.04 16.61 17.65
CA LYS A 176 13.91 15.16 17.91
C LYS A 176 12.55 14.76 18.54
N SER A 177 11.60 15.69 18.64
CA SER A 177 10.31 15.48 19.29
C SER A 177 9.49 14.37 18.61
N LEU A 178 9.46 14.36 17.29
CA LEU A 178 8.78 13.34 16.50
C LEU A 178 9.35 11.94 16.79
N ASP A 179 10.68 11.76 16.73
CA ASP A 179 11.32 10.46 16.98
C ASP A 179 11.04 9.92 18.39
N LEU A 180 11.05 10.80 19.39
CA LEU A 180 10.70 10.47 20.77
C LEU A 180 9.24 10.01 20.90
N LEU A 181 8.31 10.73 20.28
CA LEU A 181 6.89 10.40 20.30
C LEU A 181 6.60 9.10 19.54
N LEU A 182 7.29 8.86 18.42
CA LEU A 182 7.21 7.61 17.65
C LEU A 182 7.69 6.41 18.46
N ALA A 183 8.87 6.52 19.09
CA ALA A 183 9.42 5.47 19.92
C ALA A 183 8.48 5.15 21.12
N ALA A 184 7.94 6.18 21.78
CA ALA A 184 6.97 6.01 22.86
C ALA A 184 5.64 5.40 22.38
N ALA A 185 5.09 5.85 21.25
CA ALA A 185 3.86 5.32 20.67
C ALA A 185 4.03 3.84 20.24
N ALA A 186 5.19 3.48 19.68
CA ALA A 186 5.54 2.11 19.32
C ALA A 186 5.64 1.20 20.55
N ALA A 187 6.38 1.63 21.58
CA ALA A 187 6.55 0.85 22.81
C ALA A 187 5.23 0.65 23.56
N THR A 188 4.35 1.65 23.58
CA THR A 188 3.05 1.57 24.26
C THR A 188 1.94 0.92 23.43
N GLY A 189 2.23 0.52 22.18
CA GLY A 189 1.24 -0.09 21.27
C GLY A 189 0.19 0.90 20.76
N LYS A 190 0.41 2.22 20.92
CA LYS A 190 -0.47 3.29 20.44
C LYS A 190 -0.15 3.73 19.02
N LEU A 191 0.96 3.28 18.43
CA LEU A 191 1.44 3.70 17.10
C LEU A 191 0.37 3.60 16.00
N LYS A 192 -0.39 2.51 15.93
CA LYS A 192 -1.44 2.35 14.91
C LYS A 192 -2.59 3.34 15.09
N SER A 193 -2.95 3.66 16.34
CA SER A 193 -3.95 4.70 16.63
C SER A 193 -3.41 6.10 16.31
N PHE A 194 -2.14 6.34 16.68
CA PHE A 194 -1.41 7.56 16.36
C PHE A 194 -1.41 7.81 14.86
N ALA A 195 -0.90 6.88 14.05
CA ALA A 195 -0.90 6.94 12.59
C ALA A 195 -2.27 7.24 12.00
N ARG A 196 -3.30 6.46 12.37
CA ARG A 196 -4.67 6.64 11.83
C ARG A 196 -5.25 8.02 12.11
N LYS A 197 -4.97 8.61 13.27
CA LYS A 197 -5.48 9.94 13.61
C LYS A 197 -4.83 11.04 12.76
N PHE A 198 -3.53 10.95 12.48
CA PHE A 198 -2.88 11.86 11.55
C PHE A 198 -3.36 11.70 10.11
N ILE A 199 -3.63 10.47 9.67
CA ILE A 199 -4.23 10.21 8.35
C ILE A 199 -5.60 10.88 8.24
N LYS A 200 -6.44 10.81 9.29
CA LYS A 200 -7.74 11.51 9.33
C LYS A 200 -7.62 13.04 9.29
N LEU A 201 -6.50 13.63 9.73
CA LEU A 201 -6.28 15.06 9.57
C LEU A 201 -6.19 15.49 8.10
N ASN A 202 -5.82 14.59 7.19
CA ASN A 202 -5.82 14.87 5.75
C ASN A 202 -7.23 14.94 5.15
N GLU A 203 -8.23 14.42 5.87
CA GLU A 203 -9.64 14.46 5.48
C GLU A 203 -10.35 15.72 6.01
N PHE A 204 -9.84 16.34 7.08
CA PHE A 204 -10.39 17.57 7.68
C PHE A 204 -10.60 18.73 6.69
N PRO A 205 -9.65 19.01 5.76
CA PRO A 205 -9.83 20.07 4.76
C PRO A 205 -10.87 19.79 3.66
N LYS A 206 -11.45 18.58 3.60
CA LYS A 206 -12.48 18.24 2.59
C LYS A 206 -13.85 18.83 2.90
N HIS A 207 -14.13 19.09 4.17
CA HIS A 207 -15.38 19.68 4.61
C HIS A 207 -15.15 21.16 4.96
N ILE A 208 -16.02 22.03 4.44
CA ILE A 208 -16.32 23.42 4.89
C ILE A 208 -15.91 24.55 3.92
N SER A 209 -16.95 25.30 3.55
CA SER A 209 -16.99 26.59 2.88
C SER A 209 -16.85 27.71 3.92
N GLY A 210 -15.68 28.33 4.05
CA GLY A 210 -15.45 29.46 4.96
C GLY A 210 -14.22 30.27 4.56
N GLU A 211 -14.37 31.60 4.47
CA GLU A 211 -13.35 32.56 4.04
C GLU A 211 -12.60 33.16 5.25
N GLY A 212 -11.25 33.09 5.29
CA GLY A 212 -10.44 33.76 6.32
C GLY A 212 -9.05 33.16 6.60
N CYS A 213 -8.39 33.62 7.70
CA CYS A 213 -7.11 33.14 8.24
C CYS A 213 -7.08 31.60 8.48
N GLU A 214 -8.27 31.01 8.62
CA GLU A 214 -8.52 29.58 8.72
C GLU A 214 -8.04 28.78 7.50
N CYS A 215 -7.93 29.37 6.30
CA CYS A 215 -7.46 28.67 5.09
C CYS A 215 -5.95 28.33 5.14
N LYS A 216 -5.12 29.22 5.70
CA LYS A 216 -3.67 29.02 5.85
C LYS A 216 -3.39 27.95 6.91
N CYS A 217 -4.10 28.02 8.05
CA CYS A 217 -4.02 27.00 9.09
C CYS A 217 -4.46 25.61 8.59
N ARG A 218 -5.50 25.53 7.75
CA ARG A 218 -5.97 24.26 7.13
C ARG A 218 -4.94 23.65 6.18
N SER A 219 -4.27 24.46 5.35
CA SER A 219 -3.15 24.01 4.51
C SER A 219 -1.99 23.45 5.35
N ASP A 220 -1.64 24.15 6.42
CA ASP A 220 -0.53 23.75 7.28
C ASP A 220 -0.85 22.44 8.04
N ILE A 221 -2.09 22.26 8.52
CA ILE A 221 -2.55 21.00 9.14
C ILE A 221 -2.50 19.83 8.14
N PHE A 222 -2.94 20.04 6.89
CA PHE A 222 -2.88 19.02 5.83
C PHE A 222 -1.43 18.62 5.52
N GLN A 223 -0.52 19.59 5.41
CA GLN A 223 0.89 19.30 5.18
C GLN A 223 1.50 18.53 6.35
N CYS A 224 1.23 18.95 7.59
CA CYS A 224 1.65 18.24 8.79
C CYS A 224 1.11 16.81 8.82
N GLY A 225 -0.15 16.58 8.43
CA GLY A 225 -0.76 15.25 8.32
C GLY A 225 -0.08 14.37 7.26
N ILE A 226 0.29 14.92 6.10
CA ILE A 226 1.10 14.21 5.08
C ILE A 226 2.48 13.84 5.61
N PHE A 227 3.20 14.78 6.25
CA PHE A 227 4.52 14.52 6.82
C PHE A 227 4.47 13.45 7.90
N CYS A 228 3.53 13.56 8.84
CA CYS A 228 3.35 12.58 9.90
C CYS A 228 2.95 11.23 9.32
N GLY A 229 2.02 11.20 8.35
CA GLY A 229 1.59 10.00 7.67
C GLY A 229 2.75 9.29 6.94
N LEU A 230 3.61 10.03 6.24
CA LEU A 230 4.76 9.47 5.53
C LEU A 230 5.77 8.83 6.48
N VAL A 231 6.03 9.47 7.63
CA VAL A 231 6.92 8.92 8.66
C VAL A 231 6.28 7.74 9.41
N LEU A 232 4.95 7.74 9.57
CA LEU A 232 4.22 6.74 10.38
C LEU A 232 3.80 5.48 9.62
N VAL A 233 3.52 5.57 8.32
CA VAL A 233 2.92 4.45 7.57
C VAL A 233 3.95 3.38 7.15
N VAL A 234 5.24 3.71 7.08
CA VAL A 234 6.33 2.71 7.00
C VAL A 234 6.25 1.67 8.15
N LEU A 235 5.53 1.98 9.23
CA LEU A 235 5.42 1.17 10.44
C LEU A 235 4.03 0.57 10.72
N SER A 236 3.00 0.80 9.89
CA SER A 236 1.62 0.33 10.17
C SER A 236 0.96 -0.44 9.03
N GLU A 237 0.32 -1.57 9.34
CA GLU A 237 -0.53 -2.32 8.40
C GLU A 237 -1.83 -1.56 8.06
N PRO A 238 -2.29 -1.63 6.79
CA PRO A 238 -3.50 -0.97 6.33
C PRO A 238 -4.76 -1.41 7.09
N SER A 239 -5.78 -0.54 7.10
CA SER A 239 -7.04 -0.81 7.79
C SER A 239 -7.87 -1.86 7.02
N PRO A 240 -8.46 -2.86 7.68
CA PRO A 240 -9.23 -3.91 6.99
C PRO A 240 -10.71 -3.55 6.71
N LEU A 241 -11.19 -2.32 6.98
CA LEU A 241 -12.60 -1.98 6.76
C LEU A 241 -12.85 -0.44 6.77
N GLY A 242 -13.41 0.10 5.68
CA GLY A 242 -13.87 1.49 5.54
C GLY A 242 -13.52 2.11 4.18
N GLU A 243 -14.10 3.27 3.84
CA GLU A 243 -13.56 4.12 2.77
C GLU A 243 -12.10 4.43 3.07
N THR A 244 -11.19 4.07 2.18
CA THR A 244 -9.76 4.32 2.35
C THR A 244 -9.52 5.84 2.28
N PRO A 245 -8.92 6.45 3.31
CA PRO A 245 -8.58 7.87 3.30
C PRO A 245 -7.70 8.19 2.08
N PHE A 246 -7.82 9.39 1.53
CA PHE A 246 -7.08 9.82 0.34
C PHE A 246 -5.58 9.53 0.47
N PHE A 247 -5.01 9.81 1.65
CA PHE A 247 -3.59 9.64 1.90
C PHE A 247 -3.15 8.17 1.89
N GLU A 248 -3.98 7.23 2.35
CA GLU A 248 -3.66 5.80 2.29
C GLU A 248 -3.65 5.32 0.82
N THR A 249 -4.65 5.71 0.04
CA THR A 249 -4.72 5.41 -1.40
C THR A 249 -3.55 6.02 -2.16
N TRP A 250 -3.23 7.30 -1.90
CA TRP A 250 -2.09 7.97 -2.52
C TRP A 250 -0.77 7.30 -2.13
N LEU A 251 -0.55 6.98 -0.85
CA LEU A 251 0.68 6.32 -0.43
C LEU A 251 0.83 4.93 -1.07
N GLN A 252 -0.25 4.15 -1.15
CA GLN A 252 -0.27 2.84 -1.80
C GLN A 252 0.06 2.94 -3.30
N THR A 253 -0.49 3.93 -3.99
CA THR A 253 -0.35 4.04 -5.45
C THR A 253 0.83 4.88 -5.92
N CYS A 254 1.39 5.74 -5.06
CA CYS A 254 2.31 6.81 -5.48
C CYS A 254 3.67 6.84 -4.74
N MET A 255 3.84 6.18 -3.59
CA MET A 255 5.08 6.26 -2.79
C MET A 255 6.17 5.26 -3.27
N PRO A 256 7.39 5.71 -3.61
CA PRO A 256 8.46 4.81 -4.04
C PRO A 256 9.12 4.16 -2.82
N GLU A 257 8.78 2.91 -2.53
CA GLU A 257 9.40 2.09 -1.46
C GLU A 257 10.25 0.96 -2.04
N GLU A 258 11.20 0.43 -1.25
CA GLU A 258 12.01 -0.72 -1.66
C GLU A 258 11.12 -1.94 -1.97
N GLY A 259 11.11 -2.36 -3.24
CA GLY A 259 10.29 -3.49 -3.70
C GLY A 259 8.85 -3.15 -4.08
N LYS A 260 8.45 -1.87 -3.98
CA LYS A 260 7.14 -1.37 -4.39
C LYS A 260 7.21 -0.76 -5.79
N THR A 261 6.23 -1.10 -6.61
CA THR A 261 6.24 -0.81 -8.05
C THR A 261 5.30 0.35 -8.35
N LEU A 262 5.82 1.50 -8.75
CA LEU A 262 5.01 2.64 -9.12
C LEU A 262 4.85 2.72 -10.62
N ASN A 263 3.62 2.74 -11.11
CA ASN A 263 3.33 3.00 -12.51
C ASN A 263 2.99 4.49 -12.70
N PRO A 264 3.84 5.29 -13.37
CA PRO A 264 3.52 6.70 -13.65
C PRO A 264 2.31 6.87 -14.59
N ASP A 265 1.92 5.80 -15.32
CA ASP A 265 0.72 5.76 -16.17
C ASP A 265 -0.52 5.21 -15.44
N HIS A 266 -0.46 5.00 -14.11
CA HIS A 266 -1.62 4.48 -13.37
C HIS A 266 -2.83 5.41 -13.54
N PRO A 267 -4.06 4.88 -13.71
CA PRO A 267 -5.26 5.72 -13.88
C PRO A 267 -5.47 6.76 -12.77
N CYS A 268 -4.98 6.49 -11.54
CA CYS A 268 -5.01 7.46 -10.45
C CYS A 268 -4.25 8.77 -10.74
N PHE A 269 -3.32 8.78 -11.72
CA PHE A 269 -2.56 9.94 -12.18
C PHE A 269 -3.13 10.62 -13.44
N ARG A 270 -4.34 10.26 -13.87
CA ARG A 270 -5.03 10.96 -14.98
C ARG A 270 -6.23 11.77 -14.46
N PRO A 271 -6.01 12.95 -13.85
CA PRO A 271 -7.08 13.86 -13.50
C PRO A 271 -7.76 14.42 -14.76
N GLU A 272 -8.92 15.05 -14.55
CA GLU A 272 -9.62 15.79 -15.60
C GLU A 272 -8.69 16.85 -16.25
N PRO A 273 -8.57 16.86 -17.60
CA PRO A 273 -7.63 17.75 -18.31
C PRO A 273 -7.76 19.23 -17.94
N GLY A 274 -9.00 19.74 -17.75
CA GLY A 274 -9.24 21.13 -17.40
C GLY A 274 -8.66 21.55 -16.03
N LYS A 275 -8.53 20.60 -15.08
CA LYS A 275 -7.89 20.85 -13.77
C LYS A 275 -6.37 20.93 -13.91
N VAL A 276 -5.79 20.11 -14.78
CA VAL A 276 -4.34 20.10 -15.04
C VAL A 276 -3.92 21.41 -15.72
N GLU A 277 -4.64 21.85 -16.77
CA GLU A 277 -4.38 23.12 -17.44
C GLU A 277 -4.44 24.32 -16.48
N SER A 278 -5.44 24.33 -15.60
CA SER A 278 -5.61 25.36 -14.57
C SER A 278 -4.42 25.37 -13.59
N LEU A 279 -3.95 24.19 -13.18
CA LEU A 279 -2.81 24.03 -12.27
C LEU A 279 -1.50 24.46 -12.94
N VAL A 280 -1.25 24.05 -14.18
CA VAL A 280 -0.06 24.46 -14.96
C VAL A 280 -0.03 25.98 -15.13
N THR A 281 -1.17 26.59 -15.46
CA THR A 281 -1.30 28.05 -15.56
C THR A 281 -0.98 28.76 -14.24
N LEU A 282 -1.48 28.21 -13.13
CA LEU A 282 -1.23 28.72 -11.79
C LEU A 282 0.23 28.58 -11.34
N LEU A 283 0.92 27.52 -11.75
CA LEU A 283 2.34 27.30 -11.47
C LEU A 283 3.24 28.20 -12.31
N ASN A 284 2.81 28.55 -13.52
CA ASN A 284 3.53 29.45 -14.41
C ASN A 284 3.39 30.93 -14.00
N ASN A 285 2.24 31.30 -13.43
CA ASN A 285 1.95 32.66 -12.96
C ASN A 285 2.44 32.89 -11.51
N SER A 286 3.14 34.02 -11.27
CA SER A 286 3.70 34.38 -9.95
C SER A 286 2.69 34.95 -8.96
N SER A 287 1.40 35.02 -9.31
CA SER A 287 0.38 35.56 -8.43
C SER A 287 0.17 34.67 -7.21
N GLU A 288 -0.07 35.29 -6.06
CA GLU A 288 -0.52 34.60 -4.84
C GLU A 288 -1.70 33.71 -5.19
N MET A 289 -1.52 32.41 -4.94
CA MET A 289 -2.59 31.44 -5.08
C MET A 289 -3.69 31.89 -4.12
N LYS A 290 -4.90 32.18 -4.62
CA LYS A 290 -6.04 32.40 -3.72
C LYS A 290 -6.33 31.08 -3.03
N LEU A 291 -5.69 30.86 -1.87
CA LEU A 291 -5.74 29.68 -0.99
C LEU A 291 -7.17 29.37 -0.47
N VAL A 292 -8.17 30.12 -0.90
CA VAL A 292 -9.51 30.24 -0.32
C VAL A 292 -10.45 29.12 -0.81
N GLN A 293 -10.21 28.50 -1.97
CA GLN A 293 -11.09 27.45 -2.53
C GLN A 293 -10.35 26.18 -2.99
N VAL A 294 -9.10 26.01 -2.58
CA VAL A 294 -8.28 24.91 -3.07
C VAL A 294 -8.51 23.63 -2.27
N LYS A 295 -9.01 22.60 -2.95
CA LYS A 295 -9.02 21.23 -2.43
C LYS A 295 -7.63 20.61 -2.57
N TRP A 296 -6.85 20.63 -1.49
CA TRP A 296 -5.45 20.18 -1.50
C TRP A 296 -5.22 18.75 -1.98
N HIS A 297 -6.15 17.83 -1.67
CA HIS A 297 -6.11 16.46 -2.16
C HIS A 297 -6.22 16.39 -3.70
N GLU A 298 -7.08 17.22 -4.32
CA GLU A 298 -7.18 17.27 -5.79
C GLU A 298 -5.89 17.79 -6.42
N ILE A 299 -5.19 18.72 -5.77
CA ILE A 299 -3.89 19.21 -6.23
C ILE A 299 -2.82 18.12 -6.11
N CYS A 300 -2.76 17.39 -4.99
CA CYS A 300 -1.81 16.29 -4.82
C CYS A 300 -1.99 15.18 -5.87
N ILE A 301 -3.22 14.94 -6.33
CA ILE A 301 -3.52 14.00 -7.44
C ILE A 301 -3.17 14.60 -8.80
N SER A 302 -3.31 15.92 -8.97
CA SER A 302 -3.12 16.61 -10.26
C SER A 302 -1.68 17.02 -10.54
N ILE A 303 -0.85 17.18 -9.51
CA ILE A 303 0.55 17.62 -9.69
C ILE A 303 1.39 16.66 -10.54
N PRO A 304 1.24 15.32 -10.51
CA PRO A 304 1.98 14.42 -11.40
C PRO A 304 1.69 14.68 -12.89
N ALA A 305 0.42 14.88 -13.25
CA ALA A 305 0.02 15.19 -14.62
C ALA A 305 0.54 16.57 -15.07
N ALA A 306 0.50 17.57 -14.18
CA ALA A 306 1.06 18.89 -14.46
C ALA A 306 2.58 18.83 -14.67
N ILE A 307 3.30 18.06 -13.84
CA ILE A 307 4.74 17.84 -13.99
C ILE A 307 5.05 17.14 -15.33
N LEU A 308 4.26 16.15 -15.73
CA LEU A 308 4.41 15.49 -17.03
C LEU A 308 4.24 16.49 -18.19
N GLU A 309 3.23 17.36 -18.15
CA GLU A 309 3.04 18.40 -19.17
C GLU A 309 4.21 19.40 -19.22
N ILE A 310 4.68 19.86 -18.07
CA ILE A 310 5.85 20.77 -17.96
C ILE A 310 7.11 20.09 -18.51
N LEU A 311 7.32 18.82 -18.16
CA LEU A 311 8.45 18.03 -18.64
C LEU A 311 8.38 17.84 -20.15
N ASN A 312 7.21 17.47 -20.70
CA ASN A 312 6.99 17.36 -22.15
C ASN A 312 7.25 18.68 -22.87
N ALA A 313 6.79 19.81 -22.31
CA ALA A 313 7.05 21.13 -22.89
C ALA A 313 8.54 21.47 -22.89
N TRP A 314 9.26 21.10 -21.83
CA TRP A 314 10.72 21.27 -21.77
C TRP A 314 11.47 20.33 -22.72
N GLU A 315 11.01 19.08 -22.86
CA GLU A 315 11.55 18.09 -23.78
C GLU A 315 11.46 18.56 -25.23
N ASN A 316 10.32 19.14 -25.60
CA ASN A 316 10.04 19.70 -26.93
C ASN A 316 10.63 21.11 -27.15
N GLY A 317 11.36 21.66 -26.19
CA GLY A 317 12.03 22.97 -26.32
C GLY A 317 11.09 24.18 -26.20
N LEU A 318 9.86 24.00 -25.73
CA LEU A 318 8.89 25.08 -25.48
C LEU A 318 9.19 25.83 -24.18
N LEU A 319 9.87 25.19 -23.23
CA LEU A 319 10.32 25.79 -21.97
C LEU A 319 11.84 25.77 -21.85
N SER A 320 12.40 26.87 -21.36
CA SER A 320 13.81 26.98 -20.95
C SER A 320 14.05 26.38 -19.56
N VAL A 321 15.29 26.01 -19.24
CA VAL A 321 15.66 25.46 -17.92
C VAL A 321 15.33 26.44 -16.79
N GLU A 322 15.47 27.74 -17.03
CA GLU A 322 15.16 28.82 -16.09
C GLU A 322 13.66 28.93 -15.81
N ALA A 323 12.82 28.72 -16.82
CA ALA A 323 11.37 28.68 -16.67
C ALA A 323 10.93 27.47 -15.84
N VAL A 324 11.55 26.31 -16.09
CA VAL A 324 11.32 25.10 -15.28
C VAL A 324 11.78 25.32 -13.84
N GLN A 325 12.96 25.92 -13.63
CA GLN A 325 13.44 26.28 -12.29
C GLN A 325 12.42 27.16 -11.56
N LYS A 326 11.92 28.22 -12.21
CA LYS A 326 10.89 29.11 -11.64
C LYS A 326 9.62 28.35 -11.26
N ILE A 327 9.16 27.42 -12.10
CA ILE A 327 8.00 26.59 -11.81
C ILE A 327 8.27 25.66 -10.62
N THR A 328 9.42 24.99 -10.57
CA THR A 328 9.80 24.13 -9.43
C THR A 328 9.95 24.93 -8.13
N ASP A 329 10.45 26.18 -8.20
CA ASP A 329 10.50 27.12 -7.09
C ASP A 329 9.10 27.49 -6.58
N ASN A 330 8.15 27.71 -7.49
CA ASN A 330 6.75 27.93 -7.13
C ASN A 330 6.11 26.71 -6.46
N ILE A 331 6.46 25.49 -6.88
CA ILE A 331 5.95 24.24 -6.28
C ILE A 331 6.42 24.13 -4.83
N LYS A 332 7.72 24.27 -4.58
CA LYS A 332 8.29 24.13 -3.22
C LYS A 332 8.00 25.32 -2.31
N GLY A 333 7.87 26.54 -2.86
CA GLY A 333 7.60 27.75 -2.08
C GLY A 333 6.16 27.89 -1.59
N LYS A 334 5.18 27.27 -2.28
CA LYS A 334 3.75 27.37 -1.93
C LYS A 334 3.32 26.25 -0.97
N VAL A 335 3.63 24.98 -1.29
CA VAL A 335 3.17 23.82 -0.52
C VAL A 335 4.18 22.67 -0.61
N CYS A 336 4.81 22.33 0.51
CA CYS A 336 5.83 21.28 0.57
C CYS A 336 5.30 19.89 0.16
N SER A 337 4.02 19.60 0.40
CA SER A 337 3.41 18.32 -0.02
C SER A 337 3.27 18.19 -1.54
N MET A 338 3.13 19.28 -2.30
CA MET A 338 3.12 19.21 -3.77
C MET A 338 4.48 18.77 -4.30
N ALA A 339 5.56 19.29 -3.71
CA ALA A 339 6.90 18.90 -4.09
C ALA A 339 7.14 17.40 -3.82
N ILE A 340 6.66 16.87 -2.68
CA ILE A 340 6.71 15.43 -2.40
C ILE A 340 5.98 14.63 -3.48
N CYS A 341 4.74 15.01 -3.82
CA CYS A 341 3.96 14.31 -4.83
C CYS A 341 4.61 14.38 -6.23
N ALA A 342 5.21 15.51 -6.59
CA ALA A 342 5.96 15.69 -7.83
C ALA A 342 7.21 14.79 -7.87
N VAL A 343 8.03 14.79 -6.81
CA VAL A 343 9.24 13.98 -6.71
C VAL A 343 8.92 12.49 -6.72
N ALA A 344 7.87 12.06 -6.01
CA ALA A 344 7.44 10.67 -5.98
C ALA A 344 7.11 10.15 -7.40
N TRP A 345 6.36 10.93 -8.18
CA TRP A 345 6.08 10.59 -9.58
C TRP A 345 7.33 10.67 -10.47
N LEU A 346 8.18 11.69 -10.32
CA LEU A 346 9.41 11.82 -11.12
C LEU A 346 10.39 10.66 -10.88
N VAL A 347 10.50 10.18 -9.65
CA VAL A 347 11.29 8.99 -9.31
C VAL A 347 10.74 7.76 -10.02
N ALA A 348 9.42 7.56 -10.01
CA ALA A 348 8.76 6.48 -10.76
C ALA A 348 9.02 6.62 -12.27
N HIS A 349 8.87 7.83 -12.81
CA HIS A 349 9.07 8.13 -14.22
C HIS A 349 10.52 7.85 -14.67
N VAL A 350 11.52 8.31 -13.91
CA VAL A 350 12.95 8.07 -14.18
C VAL A 350 13.29 6.57 -14.24
N ARG A 351 12.63 5.74 -13.42
CA ARG A 351 12.79 4.28 -13.43
C ARG A 351 12.24 3.63 -14.72
N MET A 352 11.38 4.32 -15.48
CA MET A 352 10.84 3.81 -16.75
C MET A 352 11.68 4.20 -17.98
N LEU A 353 12.48 5.26 -17.87
CA LEU A 353 13.19 5.89 -18.97
C LEU A 353 14.51 5.20 -19.32
N GLY A 354 14.92 5.32 -20.59
CA GLY A 354 16.28 4.98 -21.03
C GLY A 354 17.32 5.96 -20.48
N ARG A 355 18.61 5.64 -20.57
CA ARG A 355 19.68 6.47 -19.95
C ARG A 355 19.67 7.92 -20.47
N ASP A 356 19.47 8.10 -21.76
CA ASP A 356 19.58 9.39 -22.43
C ASP A 356 18.37 10.31 -22.15
N GLU A 357 17.21 9.72 -21.85
CA GLU A 357 15.96 10.44 -21.55
C GLU A 357 15.90 10.93 -20.09
N ARG A 358 16.79 10.43 -19.20
CA ARG A 358 16.74 10.73 -17.75
C ARG A 358 17.25 12.11 -17.37
N GLU A 359 18.01 12.79 -18.22
CA GLU A 359 18.74 14.01 -17.87
C GLU A 359 17.79 15.13 -17.39
N LYS A 360 16.75 15.43 -18.18
CA LYS A 360 15.77 16.48 -17.85
C LYS A 360 14.93 16.13 -16.60
N PRO A 361 14.32 14.94 -16.48
CA PRO A 361 13.61 14.54 -15.26
C PRO A 361 14.49 14.55 -14.01
N GLN A 362 15.73 14.04 -14.09
CA GLN A 362 16.67 14.08 -12.95
C GLN A 362 17.07 15.49 -12.58
N THR A 363 17.22 16.38 -13.56
CA THR A 363 17.47 17.80 -13.30
C THR A 363 16.28 18.42 -12.57
N MET A 364 15.05 18.17 -13.02
CA MET A 364 13.84 18.64 -12.33
C MET A 364 13.75 18.12 -10.87
N ILE A 365 14.11 16.85 -10.62
CA ILE A 365 14.21 16.31 -9.25
C ILE A 365 15.21 17.13 -8.42
N ARG A 366 16.41 17.41 -8.94
CA ARG A 366 17.42 18.23 -8.22
C ARG A 366 16.89 19.62 -7.90
N GLN A 367 16.16 20.25 -8.83
CA GLN A 367 15.58 21.59 -8.62
C GLN A 367 14.52 21.59 -7.50
N LEU A 368 13.72 20.53 -7.41
CA LEU A 368 12.68 20.34 -6.38
C LEU A 368 13.27 20.03 -4.99
N ILE A 369 14.37 19.27 -4.92
CA ILE A 369 15.03 18.93 -3.64
C ILE A 369 15.85 20.11 -3.11
N THR A 370 16.33 20.99 -3.99
CA THR A 370 17.16 22.13 -3.58
C THR A 370 16.35 23.13 -2.74
N PRO A 371 16.72 23.37 -1.46
CA PRO A 371 15.96 24.24 -0.56
C PRO A 371 15.93 25.69 -1.07
N LEU A 372 14.81 26.38 -0.84
CA LEU A 372 14.71 27.83 -1.07
C LEU A 372 15.31 28.57 0.13
N TYR A 373 16.27 29.46 -0.11
CA TYR A 373 16.85 30.35 0.91
C TYR A 373 16.02 31.61 1.19
N ALA A 374 14.76 31.66 0.73
CA ALA A 374 13.89 32.82 0.91
C ALA A 374 13.14 32.76 2.25
N GLU A 375 13.05 33.91 2.95
CA GLU A 375 12.22 34.07 4.15
C GLU A 375 10.74 33.84 3.79
N ASN A 376 10.18 32.72 4.22
CA ASN A 376 8.79 32.38 3.97
C ASN A 376 7.94 32.68 5.22
N THR A 377 6.81 33.38 5.05
CA THR A 377 5.90 33.82 6.13
C THR A 377 4.98 32.70 6.66
N LEU A 378 5.34 31.44 6.41
CA LEU A 378 4.57 30.25 6.81
C LEU A 378 5.06 29.74 8.18
N GLN A 379 4.13 29.45 9.10
CA GLN A 379 4.47 28.94 10.44
C GLN A 379 5.17 27.58 10.34
N PHE A 380 6.23 27.36 11.13
CA PHE A 380 7.02 26.11 11.14
C PHE A 380 7.57 25.67 9.76
N TYR A 381 7.82 26.62 8.84
CA TYR A 381 8.30 26.32 7.49
C TYR A 381 9.67 25.63 7.50
N SER A 382 10.60 26.07 8.36
CA SER A 382 11.94 25.48 8.53
C SER A 382 11.89 24.00 8.90
N GLU A 383 11.02 23.64 9.85
CA GLU A 383 10.82 22.28 10.33
C GLU A 383 10.21 21.41 9.22
N ARG A 384 9.20 21.93 8.52
CA ARG A 384 8.56 21.25 7.39
C ARG A 384 9.52 21.00 6.24
N VAL A 385 10.37 21.96 5.90
CA VAL A 385 11.41 21.80 4.86
C VAL A 385 12.44 20.75 5.26
N THR A 386 12.82 20.67 6.53
CA THR A 386 13.76 19.66 7.03
C THR A 386 13.20 18.24 6.85
N ILE A 387 11.95 18.02 7.25
CA ILE A 387 11.27 16.72 7.11
C ILE A 387 11.04 16.39 5.63
N MET A 388 10.58 17.37 4.84
CA MET A 388 10.42 17.21 3.40
C MET A 388 11.72 16.78 2.72
N SER A 389 12.83 17.45 3.05
CA SER A 389 14.15 17.15 2.48
C SER A 389 14.58 15.73 2.84
N SER A 390 14.43 15.33 4.11
CA SER A 390 14.74 13.97 4.56
C SER A 390 13.92 12.90 3.83
N ILE A 391 12.62 13.13 3.64
CA ILE A 391 11.74 12.22 2.91
C ILE A 391 12.17 12.13 1.43
N MET A 392 12.42 13.27 0.78
CA MET A 392 12.82 13.30 -0.63
C MET A 392 14.20 12.67 -0.87
N GLU A 393 15.15 12.88 0.06
CA GLU A 393 16.46 12.23 0.02
C GLU A 393 16.31 10.70 0.07
N HIS A 394 15.43 10.17 0.93
CA HIS A 394 15.13 8.75 0.98
C HIS A 394 14.46 8.25 -0.31
N MET A 395 13.46 8.97 -0.83
CA MET A 395 12.79 8.63 -2.09
C MET A 395 13.76 8.56 -3.27
N CYS A 396 14.75 9.47 -3.30
CA CYS A 396 15.67 9.61 -4.41
C CYS A 396 16.98 8.83 -4.22
N ALA A 397 17.18 8.15 -3.10
CA ALA A 397 18.40 7.43 -2.78
C ALA A 397 18.79 6.47 -3.91
N ASP A 398 17.86 5.65 -4.40
CA ASP A 398 18.11 4.70 -5.51
C ASP A 398 18.46 5.39 -6.83
N VAL A 399 17.81 6.53 -7.11
CA VAL A 399 17.99 7.28 -8.36
C VAL A 399 19.38 7.92 -8.40
N PHE A 400 19.88 8.42 -7.26
CA PHE A 400 21.16 9.12 -7.17
C PHE A 400 22.35 8.22 -6.78
N GLN A 401 22.18 7.16 -5.98
CA GLN A 401 23.27 6.25 -5.60
C GLN A 401 23.92 5.55 -6.81
N GLN A 402 23.14 5.23 -7.85
CA GLN A 402 23.68 4.59 -9.07
C GLN A 402 24.48 5.57 -9.95
N MET A 403 24.29 6.89 -9.80
CA MET A 403 25.08 7.91 -10.48
C MET A 403 26.49 8.05 -9.88
N GLY A 404 26.62 7.88 -8.55
CA GLY A 404 27.92 7.85 -7.85
C GLY A 404 28.76 6.61 -8.18
N ALA A 405 28.12 5.48 -8.46
CA ALA A 405 28.79 4.25 -8.89
C ALA A 405 29.33 4.34 -10.34
N ALA A 406 28.69 5.13 -11.21
CA ALA A 406 29.08 5.29 -12.61
C ALA A 406 30.35 6.15 -12.83
N LEU A 407 30.78 6.91 -11.81
CA LEU A 407 32.02 7.70 -11.82
C LEU A 407 33.23 6.92 -11.29
N ARG A 408 33.05 5.72 -10.74
CA ARG A 408 34.17 4.83 -10.39
C ARG A 408 34.52 3.94 -11.59
N PRO A 409 35.80 3.83 -11.96
CA PRO A 409 36.21 2.88 -12.98
C PRO A 409 35.84 1.45 -12.53
N PRO A 410 35.49 0.55 -13.47
CA PRO A 410 35.14 -0.82 -13.13
C PRO A 410 36.37 -1.48 -12.52
N VAL A 411 36.30 -1.81 -11.23
CA VAL A 411 37.29 -2.69 -10.60
C VAL A 411 36.95 -4.10 -11.07
N GLU A 412 37.79 -4.62 -11.97
CA GLU A 412 37.76 -6.01 -12.46
C GLU A 412 37.99 -6.97 -11.28
N SER A 413 36.94 -7.32 -10.51
CA SER A 413 36.94 -8.48 -9.57
C SER A 413 35.68 -8.63 -8.71
N GLN A 414 34.63 -7.82 -8.88
CA GLN A 414 33.32 -8.13 -8.31
C GLN A 414 32.32 -8.35 -9.42
N GLU A 415 31.89 -9.61 -9.62
CA GLU A 415 30.63 -9.89 -10.30
C GLU A 415 29.53 -9.10 -9.58
N GLN A 416 29.12 -7.97 -10.16
CA GLN A 416 27.97 -7.24 -9.70
C GLN A 416 26.78 -8.18 -9.81
N ILE A 417 26.20 -8.54 -8.66
CA ILE A 417 24.97 -9.33 -8.59
C ILE A 417 23.91 -8.63 -9.47
N PRO A 418 23.49 -9.21 -10.61
CA PRO A 418 22.70 -8.50 -11.64
C PRO A 418 21.35 -7.97 -11.14
N TYR A 419 20.85 -8.54 -10.04
CA TYR A 419 19.49 -8.40 -9.54
C TYR A 419 19.23 -7.13 -8.72
N ARG A 420 20.21 -6.21 -8.62
CA ARG A 420 20.12 -5.00 -7.78
C ARG A 420 20.01 -3.69 -8.56
N ASN A 421 20.02 -3.73 -9.88
CA ASN A 421 19.90 -2.52 -10.70
C ASN A 421 18.42 -2.11 -10.81
N LEU A 422 17.98 -1.23 -9.89
CA LEU A 422 16.64 -0.64 -9.88
C LEU A 422 16.41 0.39 -11.01
N LEU A 423 17.46 0.77 -11.76
CA LEU A 423 17.32 1.58 -12.96
C LEU A 423 17.58 0.73 -14.21
N PRO A 424 16.81 0.95 -15.28
CA PRO A 424 16.96 0.25 -16.56
C PRO A 424 18.36 0.44 -17.16
N ALA A 425 18.79 -0.53 -17.97
CA ALA A 425 20.00 -0.42 -18.79
C ALA A 425 19.90 0.76 -19.81
N LYS A 426 20.84 0.87 -20.75
CA LYS A 426 20.88 1.95 -21.76
C LYS A 426 19.52 2.20 -22.44
N GLU A 427 18.72 1.14 -22.66
CA GLU A 427 17.45 1.20 -23.39
C GLU A 427 16.21 1.28 -22.45
N PRO A 428 15.11 1.93 -22.87
CA PRO A 428 13.87 2.01 -22.09
C PRO A 428 13.30 0.62 -21.74
N ILE A 429 12.68 0.47 -20.56
CA ILE A 429 12.20 -0.84 -20.08
C ILE A 429 11.19 -1.49 -21.01
N ARG A 430 10.39 -0.70 -21.72
CA ARG A 430 9.42 -1.22 -22.69
C ARG A 430 10.12 -1.93 -23.85
N LYS A 431 11.23 -1.35 -24.33
CA LYS A 431 12.06 -1.95 -25.38
C LYS A 431 12.74 -3.22 -24.86
N ALA A 432 13.25 -3.19 -23.63
CA ALA A 432 13.82 -4.37 -22.98
C ALA A 432 12.78 -5.49 -22.83
N LEU A 433 11.56 -5.19 -22.38
CA LEU A 433 10.46 -6.15 -22.24
C LEU A 433 10.08 -6.75 -23.60
N SER A 434 9.85 -5.90 -24.61
CA SER A 434 9.48 -6.36 -25.96
C SER A 434 10.58 -7.22 -26.58
N SER A 435 11.85 -6.77 -26.51
CA SER A 435 13.00 -7.52 -27.02
C SER A 435 13.17 -8.88 -26.32
N GLN A 436 13.04 -8.90 -24.98
CA GLN A 436 13.15 -10.13 -24.21
C GLN A 436 12.00 -11.08 -24.51
N PHE A 437 10.77 -10.58 -24.56
CA PHE A 437 9.60 -11.41 -24.87
C PHE A 437 9.69 -12.00 -26.27
N GLN A 438 10.09 -11.23 -27.28
CA GLN A 438 10.31 -11.73 -28.63
C GLN A 438 11.41 -12.79 -28.70
N THR A 439 12.48 -12.63 -27.91
CA THR A 439 13.56 -13.62 -27.81
C THR A 439 13.06 -14.94 -27.23
N VAL A 440 12.31 -14.87 -26.12
CA VAL A 440 11.72 -16.05 -25.46
C VAL A 440 10.64 -16.68 -26.33
N LEU A 441 9.83 -15.89 -27.04
CA LEU A 441 8.82 -16.36 -27.96
C LEU A 441 9.42 -17.19 -29.10
N ARG A 442 10.54 -16.74 -29.68
CA ARG A 442 11.28 -17.50 -30.70
C ARG A 442 11.89 -18.79 -30.13
N LYS A 443 12.49 -18.71 -28.94
CA LYS A 443 13.09 -19.87 -28.24
C LYS A 443 12.03 -20.90 -27.80
N GLY A 444 10.86 -20.44 -27.36
CA GLY A 444 9.76 -21.24 -26.82
C GLY A 444 9.87 -21.62 -25.35
N TRP A 445 10.81 -21.04 -24.62
CA TRP A 445 11.00 -21.29 -23.19
C TRP A 445 11.68 -20.08 -22.53
N VAL A 446 11.46 -19.93 -21.23
CA VAL A 446 12.03 -18.86 -20.41
C VAL A 446 13.27 -19.39 -19.70
N ASP A 447 14.45 -18.83 -19.99
CA ASP A 447 15.68 -19.12 -19.22
C ASP A 447 15.73 -18.32 -17.91
N SER A 448 16.64 -18.71 -17.01
CA SER A 448 16.80 -18.03 -15.71
C SER A 448 17.09 -16.53 -15.87
N GLN A 449 17.90 -16.16 -16.87
CA GLN A 449 18.23 -14.77 -17.16
C GLN A 449 17.01 -13.96 -17.61
N ALA A 450 16.19 -14.53 -18.51
CA ALA A 450 14.93 -13.95 -18.95
C ALA A 450 13.96 -13.79 -17.78
N LEU A 451 13.85 -14.80 -16.92
CA LEU A 451 12.95 -14.77 -15.76
C LEU A 451 13.34 -13.65 -14.78
N HIS A 452 14.63 -13.51 -14.48
CA HIS A 452 15.13 -12.43 -13.63
C HIS A 452 14.94 -11.05 -14.27
N LEU A 453 15.10 -10.93 -15.60
CA LEU A 453 14.80 -9.68 -16.29
C LEU A 453 13.31 -9.35 -16.22
N PHE A 454 12.42 -10.32 -16.46
CA PHE A 454 10.98 -10.13 -16.33
C PHE A 454 10.57 -9.77 -14.89
N GLU A 455 11.18 -10.39 -13.88
CA GLU A 455 10.98 -10.02 -12.48
C GLU A 455 11.44 -8.59 -12.21
N GLY A 456 12.61 -8.19 -12.72
CA GLY A 456 13.09 -6.81 -12.64
C GLY A 456 12.16 -5.81 -13.32
N LEU A 457 11.67 -6.14 -14.52
CA LEU A 457 10.72 -5.33 -15.30
C LEU A 457 9.35 -5.22 -14.62
N LEU A 458 8.86 -6.30 -14.02
CA LEU A 458 7.66 -6.30 -13.18
C LEU A 458 7.85 -5.38 -11.98
N ASN A 459 9.00 -5.46 -11.30
CA ASN A 459 9.32 -4.59 -10.16
C ASN A 459 9.48 -3.11 -10.58
N MET A 460 10.01 -2.84 -11.77
CA MET A 460 10.21 -1.46 -12.25
C MET A 460 8.93 -0.81 -12.75
N GLY A 461 8.16 -1.49 -13.61
CA GLY A 461 6.95 -0.91 -14.21
C GLY A 461 5.65 -1.19 -13.46
N GLY A 462 5.65 -2.16 -12.57
CA GLY A 462 4.46 -2.61 -11.83
C GLY A 462 3.54 -3.53 -12.61
N VAL A 463 2.61 -4.14 -11.89
CA VAL A 463 1.75 -5.23 -12.37
C VAL A 463 0.92 -4.80 -13.58
N PHE A 464 0.28 -3.62 -13.51
CA PHE A 464 -0.49 -3.08 -14.63
C PHE A 464 0.37 -2.89 -15.88
N TRP A 465 1.49 -2.17 -15.78
CA TRP A 465 2.34 -1.88 -16.93
C TRP A 465 2.91 -3.17 -17.54
N PHE A 466 3.39 -4.08 -16.69
CA PHE A 466 3.99 -5.34 -17.12
C PHE A 466 2.97 -6.20 -17.86
N THR A 467 1.79 -6.39 -17.25
CA THR A 467 0.70 -7.17 -17.84
C THR A 467 0.21 -6.52 -19.13
N ASN A 468 -0.07 -5.21 -19.12
CA ASN A 468 -0.57 -4.48 -20.28
C ASN A 468 0.40 -4.54 -21.48
N ASN A 469 1.70 -4.36 -21.24
CA ASN A 469 2.68 -4.42 -22.33
C ASN A 469 2.88 -5.84 -22.86
N LEU A 470 2.81 -6.87 -22.02
CA LEU A 470 2.86 -8.26 -22.49
C LEU A 470 1.60 -8.67 -23.26
N ILE A 471 0.41 -8.22 -22.84
CA ILE A 471 -0.82 -8.40 -23.62
C ILE A 471 -0.72 -7.67 -24.96
N LYS A 472 -0.15 -6.47 -25.00
CA LYS A 472 0.13 -5.76 -26.27
C LYS A 472 1.09 -6.54 -27.18
N GLU A 473 2.04 -7.30 -26.65
CA GLU A 473 2.87 -8.20 -27.46
C GLU A 473 2.05 -9.39 -28.00
N LEU A 474 1.19 -10.01 -27.18
CA LEU A 474 0.26 -11.06 -27.63
C LEU A 474 -0.65 -10.60 -28.76
N LEU A 475 -1.23 -9.39 -28.63
CA LEU A 475 -2.17 -8.83 -29.60
C LEU A 475 -1.52 -8.44 -30.95
N LYS A 476 -0.18 -8.43 -31.04
CA LYS A 476 0.53 -8.23 -32.32
C LYS A 476 0.60 -9.50 -33.16
N GLU A 477 0.36 -10.66 -32.56
CA GLU A 477 0.54 -11.94 -33.24
C GLU A 477 -0.55 -12.18 -34.28
N THR A 478 -0.14 -12.42 -35.53
CA THR A 478 -1.05 -12.64 -36.67
C THR A 478 -1.23 -14.12 -37.02
N ARG A 479 -0.39 -14.99 -36.46
CA ARG A 479 -0.38 -16.43 -36.75
C ARG A 479 -0.83 -17.22 -35.52
N ARG A 480 -1.76 -18.16 -35.73
CA ARG A 480 -2.34 -18.99 -34.65
C ARG A 480 -1.29 -19.75 -33.83
N GLU A 481 -0.28 -20.30 -34.47
CA GLU A 481 0.80 -21.04 -33.81
C GLU A 481 1.59 -20.16 -32.82
N TRP A 482 1.92 -18.94 -33.24
CA TRP A 482 2.66 -17.98 -32.43
C TRP A 482 1.80 -17.40 -31.31
N ALA A 483 0.53 -17.13 -31.59
CA ALA A 483 -0.43 -16.69 -30.57
C ALA A 483 -0.61 -17.75 -29.48
N ASN A 484 -0.75 -19.03 -29.83
CA ASN A 484 -0.83 -20.13 -28.85
C ASN A 484 0.46 -20.27 -28.03
N ARG A 485 1.63 -20.21 -28.69
CA ARG A 485 2.92 -20.25 -28.00
C ARG A 485 3.11 -19.07 -27.05
N ALA A 486 2.66 -17.88 -27.45
CA ALA A 486 2.66 -16.70 -26.61
C ALA A 486 1.78 -16.89 -25.36
N VAL A 487 0.60 -17.52 -25.49
CA VAL A 487 -0.25 -17.85 -24.33
C VAL A 487 0.47 -18.75 -23.33
N GLU A 488 1.10 -19.84 -23.78
CA GLU A 488 1.82 -20.76 -22.89
C GLU A 488 2.98 -20.08 -22.17
N LEU A 489 3.74 -19.24 -22.88
CA LEU A 489 4.84 -18.47 -22.31
C LEU A 489 4.35 -17.40 -21.33
N LEU A 490 3.30 -16.65 -21.70
CA LEU A 490 2.73 -15.62 -20.84
C LEU A 490 2.13 -16.22 -19.57
N TYR A 491 1.41 -17.34 -19.69
CA TYR A 491 0.90 -18.06 -18.53
C TYR A 491 2.03 -18.49 -17.58
N SER A 492 3.17 -18.93 -18.14
CA SER A 492 4.37 -19.26 -17.36
C SER A 492 5.02 -18.04 -16.71
N ILE A 493 5.15 -16.92 -17.44
CA ILE A 493 5.71 -15.66 -16.93
C ILE A 493 4.80 -15.07 -15.83
N PHE A 494 3.48 -15.19 -15.97
CA PHE A 494 2.51 -14.67 -15.01
C PHE A 494 2.53 -15.42 -13.67
N CYS A 495 3.22 -16.57 -13.58
CA CYS A 495 3.52 -17.22 -12.31
C CYS A 495 4.44 -16.39 -11.39
N LEU A 496 5.07 -15.32 -11.90
CA LEU A 496 5.80 -14.35 -11.08
C LEU A 496 4.90 -13.66 -10.04
N ASP A 497 3.63 -13.41 -10.37
CA ASP A 497 2.60 -12.93 -9.45
C ASP A 497 1.19 -13.27 -9.96
N THR A 498 0.81 -14.54 -9.83
CA THR A 498 -0.46 -15.06 -10.37
C THR A 498 -1.68 -14.34 -9.82
N GLN A 499 -1.64 -13.83 -8.58
CA GLN A 499 -2.81 -13.19 -7.98
C GLN A 499 -3.02 -11.80 -8.55
N GLN A 500 -1.98 -10.95 -8.51
CA GLN A 500 -2.12 -9.56 -8.93
C GLN A 500 -2.24 -9.41 -10.45
N ILE A 501 -1.50 -10.23 -11.20
CA ILE A 501 -1.56 -10.20 -12.66
C ILE A 501 -2.96 -10.64 -13.13
N THR A 502 -3.55 -11.69 -12.53
CA THR A 502 -4.90 -12.13 -12.89
C THR A 502 -5.95 -11.06 -12.57
N LEU A 503 -5.87 -10.42 -11.41
CA LEU A 503 -6.79 -9.33 -11.05
C LEU A 503 -6.69 -8.19 -12.06
N THR A 504 -5.49 -7.71 -12.32
CA THR A 504 -5.18 -6.64 -13.28
C THR A 504 -5.69 -6.98 -14.69
N LEU A 505 -5.44 -8.20 -15.15
CA LEU A 505 -5.85 -8.67 -16.47
C LEU A 505 -7.38 -8.67 -16.60
N LEU A 506 -8.08 -9.32 -15.67
CA LEU A 506 -9.52 -9.55 -15.76
C LEU A 506 -10.36 -8.33 -15.38
N GLY A 507 -9.83 -7.50 -14.48
CA GLY A 507 -10.58 -6.39 -13.92
C GLY A 507 -10.29 -5.05 -14.57
N THR A 508 -9.13 -4.87 -15.21
CA THR A 508 -8.73 -3.58 -15.80
C THR A 508 -8.41 -3.68 -17.28
N ILE A 509 -7.47 -4.54 -17.67
CA ILE A 509 -7.00 -4.61 -19.07
C ILE A 509 -8.09 -5.15 -19.98
N LEU A 510 -8.69 -6.28 -19.62
CA LEU A 510 -9.71 -6.92 -20.44
C LEU A 510 -10.99 -6.07 -20.58
N PRO A 511 -11.55 -5.49 -19.51
CA PRO A 511 -12.68 -4.58 -19.63
C PRO A 511 -12.41 -3.41 -20.58
N ASN A 512 -11.24 -2.77 -20.49
CA ASN A 512 -10.87 -1.66 -21.38
C ASN A 512 -10.79 -2.09 -22.85
N LEU A 513 -10.28 -3.29 -23.15
CA LEU A 513 -10.22 -3.81 -24.52
C LEU A 513 -11.61 -4.15 -25.08
N LEU A 514 -12.55 -4.51 -24.21
CA LEU A 514 -13.91 -4.91 -24.61
C LEU A 514 -14.87 -3.72 -24.73
N THR A 515 -14.68 -2.65 -23.96
CA THR A 515 -15.56 -1.47 -23.97
C THR A 515 -15.13 -0.41 -24.99
N ASP A 516 -13.83 -0.25 -25.24
CA ASP A 516 -13.32 0.77 -26.17
C ASP A 516 -13.32 0.26 -27.62
N SER A 517 -14.19 0.86 -28.45
CA SER A 517 -14.29 0.57 -29.88
C SER A 517 -12.98 0.78 -30.64
N ALA A 518 -12.08 1.65 -30.16
CA ALA A 518 -10.77 1.84 -30.75
C ALA A 518 -9.90 0.58 -30.66
N HIS A 519 -10.16 -0.32 -29.71
CA HIS A 519 -9.35 -1.52 -29.49
C HIS A 519 -9.93 -2.80 -30.12
N TRP A 520 -11.19 -2.81 -30.55
CA TRP A 520 -11.83 -4.04 -31.05
C TRP A 520 -11.12 -4.69 -32.22
N HIS A 521 -10.54 -3.91 -33.14
CA HIS A 521 -9.81 -4.47 -34.27
C HIS A 521 -8.64 -5.38 -33.84
N SER A 522 -8.00 -5.10 -32.69
CA SER A 522 -6.91 -5.90 -32.13
C SER A 522 -7.35 -7.24 -31.55
N LEU A 523 -8.65 -7.41 -31.29
CA LEU A 523 -9.26 -8.66 -30.81
C LEU A 523 -9.71 -9.59 -31.94
N SER A 524 -9.46 -9.22 -33.20
CA SER A 524 -9.76 -10.11 -34.33
C SER A 524 -8.92 -11.38 -34.20
N ASP A 525 -9.44 -12.53 -34.64
CA ASP A 525 -8.67 -13.78 -34.60
C ASP A 525 -7.40 -13.70 -35.46
N PRO A 526 -6.28 -14.33 -35.03
CA PRO A 526 -6.12 -15.22 -33.86
C PRO A 526 -5.85 -14.61 -32.46
N PRO A 527 -5.39 -13.35 -32.26
CA PRO A 527 -5.00 -12.87 -30.93
C PRO A 527 -6.17 -12.74 -29.95
N GLY A 528 -7.38 -12.45 -30.41
CA GLY A 528 -8.58 -12.42 -29.57
C GLY A 528 -8.86 -13.74 -28.87
N LYS A 529 -8.90 -14.85 -29.64
CA LYS A 529 -9.03 -16.20 -29.09
C LYS A 529 -7.88 -16.57 -28.15
N ALA A 530 -6.64 -16.18 -28.48
CA ALA A 530 -5.48 -16.42 -27.63
C ALA A 530 -5.58 -15.67 -26.28
N LEU A 531 -6.01 -14.40 -26.30
CA LEU A 531 -6.25 -13.63 -25.09
C LEU A 531 -7.36 -14.25 -24.24
N ALA A 532 -8.46 -14.69 -24.86
CA ALA A 532 -9.56 -15.34 -24.15
C ALA A 532 -9.06 -16.58 -23.39
N LYS A 533 -8.23 -17.39 -24.06
CA LYS A 533 -7.59 -18.56 -23.48
C LYS A 533 -6.70 -18.23 -22.29
N LEU A 534 -5.79 -17.26 -22.45
CA LEU A 534 -4.93 -16.80 -21.36
C LEU A 534 -5.75 -16.29 -20.17
N SER A 535 -6.81 -15.52 -20.41
CA SER A 535 -7.70 -15.00 -19.35
C SER A 535 -8.36 -16.12 -18.55
N VAL A 536 -8.88 -17.16 -19.21
CA VAL A 536 -9.49 -18.33 -18.54
C VAL A 536 -8.46 -19.11 -17.73
N TRP A 537 -7.27 -19.35 -18.29
CA TRP A 537 -6.19 -20.06 -17.60
C TRP A 537 -5.73 -19.32 -16.33
N CYS A 538 -5.54 -18.00 -16.43
CA CYS A 538 -5.22 -17.14 -15.29
C CYS A 538 -6.32 -17.18 -14.22
N ALA A 539 -7.59 -17.05 -14.61
CA ALA A 539 -8.72 -17.10 -13.71
C ALA A 539 -8.80 -18.43 -12.93
N LEU A 540 -8.71 -19.56 -13.65
CA LEU A 540 -8.79 -20.90 -13.05
C LEU A 540 -7.60 -21.23 -12.14
N SER A 541 -6.38 -20.81 -12.53
CA SER A 541 -5.17 -21.00 -11.73
C SER A 541 -5.24 -20.23 -10.42
N SER A 542 -5.63 -18.96 -10.48
CA SER A 542 -5.82 -18.13 -9.28
C SER A 542 -6.92 -18.73 -8.40
N TYR A 543 -8.07 -19.09 -8.98
CA TYR A 543 -9.20 -19.67 -8.25
C TYR A 543 -8.86 -21.01 -7.58
N SER A 544 -8.06 -21.87 -8.22
CA SER A 544 -7.63 -23.17 -7.68
C SER A 544 -6.59 -23.05 -6.56
N SER A 545 -5.76 -22.01 -6.60
CA SER A 545 -4.71 -21.76 -5.59
C SER A 545 -5.28 -21.33 -4.23
N HIS A 546 -6.50 -20.78 -4.19
CA HIS A 546 -7.19 -20.40 -2.95
C HIS A 546 -7.60 -21.61 -2.07
N HIS A 547 -7.68 -22.82 -2.63
CA HIS A 547 -8.08 -24.03 -1.89
C HIS A 547 -6.93 -24.89 -1.36
N LYS A 548 -5.67 -24.54 -1.66
CA LYS A 548 -4.50 -25.18 -1.05
C LYS A 548 -3.98 -24.26 0.06
N GLY A 549 -3.88 -24.77 1.28
CA GLY A 549 -3.27 -24.06 2.41
C GLY A 549 -1.86 -23.54 2.07
N PRO A 550 -1.31 -22.61 2.87
CA PRO A 550 -0.14 -21.84 2.50
C PRO A 550 1.10 -22.75 2.37
N LEU A 551 1.44 -23.12 1.14
CA LEU A 551 2.67 -23.79 0.79
C LEU A 551 3.41 -22.94 -0.26
N SER A 552 4.25 -22.02 0.20
CA SER A 552 5.59 -21.75 -0.36
C SER A 552 6.25 -20.57 0.36
N ALA A 553 7.32 -20.86 1.10
CA ALA A 553 8.18 -19.89 1.79
C ALA A 553 9.03 -19.00 0.85
N ARG A 554 8.75 -18.99 -0.46
CA ARG A 554 9.40 -18.10 -1.45
C ARG A 554 8.60 -16.85 -1.78
N GLN A 555 7.36 -16.72 -1.32
CA GLN A 555 6.65 -15.44 -1.33
C GLN A 555 7.28 -14.51 -0.28
N ARG A 556 8.41 -13.88 -0.61
CA ARG A 556 8.83 -12.64 0.04
C ARG A 556 7.69 -11.65 -0.16
N LYS A 557 6.86 -11.50 0.88
CA LYS A 557 5.94 -10.41 1.23
C LYS A 557 5.86 -9.27 0.18
N ARG A 558 5.34 -9.55 -1.02
CA ARG A 558 4.87 -8.51 -1.95
C ARG A 558 3.49 -8.10 -1.43
N GLN A 559 3.32 -6.81 -1.14
CA GLN A 559 2.09 -6.31 -0.55
C GLN A 559 0.91 -6.52 -1.51
N LYS A 560 -0.25 -6.75 -0.91
CA LYS A 560 -1.54 -6.96 -1.56
C LYS A 560 -2.04 -5.61 -2.11
N GLU A 561 -1.41 -5.11 -3.16
CA GLU A 561 -1.76 -3.86 -3.84
C GLU A 561 -2.86 -4.13 -4.89
N ASP A 562 -3.67 -3.14 -5.28
CA ASP A 562 -4.65 -3.18 -6.40
C ASP A 562 -6.02 -3.89 -6.23
N ILE A 563 -6.43 -4.28 -5.02
CA ILE A 563 -7.74 -4.96 -4.83
C ILE A 563 -8.93 -4.00 -4.61
N GLU A 564 -8.69 -2.80 -4.11
CA GLU A 564 -9.78 -1.95 -3.59
C GLU A 564 -10.36 -0.96 -4.60
N ASP A 565 -9.70 -0.71 -5.74
CA ASP A 565 -10.19 0.18 -6.81
C ASP A 565 -11.16 -0.48 -7.81
N TYR A 566 -11.48 -1.77 -7.66
CA TYR A 566 -12.46 -2.41 -8.54
C TYR A 566 -13.91 -1.92 -8.34
N ASN A 567 -14.18 -1.18 -7.26
CA ASN A 567 -15.51 -0.61 -7.01
C ASN A 567 -15.81 0.60 -7.89
N SER A 568 -14.80 1.32 -8.39
CA SER A 568 -14.94 2.58 -9.13
C SER A 568 -14.87 2.43 -10.66
N LEU A 569 -14.53 1.24 -11.18
CA LEU A 569 -14.36 1.00 -12.62
C LEU A 569 -15.68 0.82 -13.41
N PHE A 570 -16.83 0.85 -12.73
CA PHE A 570 -18.15 0.90 -13.35
C PHE A 570 -18.94 2.06 -12.76
N PRO A 571 -19.05 3.21 -13.44
CA PRO A 571 -19.95 4.27 -13.02
C PRO A 571 -21.39 3.77 -13.23
N LEU A 572 -21.97 3.16 -12.21
CA LEU A 572 -23.41 3.19 -12.02
C LEU A 572 -23.68 4.54 -11.36
N GLU A 573 -24.39 5.44 -12.04
CA GLU A 573 -24.78 6.76 -11.52
C GLU A 573 -25.07 6.74 -10.02
N ASP A 574 -24.35 7.57 -9.26
CA ASP A 574 -24.34 7.69 -7.80
C ASP A 574 -25.66 8.17 -7.17
N THR A 575 -26.78 8.01 -7.86
CA THR A 575 -28.11 8.25 -7.30
C THR A 575 -28.83 6.94 -7.06
N GLN A 576 -28.73 6.49 -5.80
CA GLN A 576 -29.38 5.36 -5.15
C GLN A 576 -28.51 4.09 -5.07
N PRO A 577 -28.16 3.63 -3.84
CA PRO A 577 -27.54 2.32 -3.67
C PRO A 577 -28.47 1.29 -4.30
N SER A 578 -27.94 0.63 -5.32
CA SER A 578 -28.68 -0.24 -6.23
C SER A 578 -29.45 -1.30 -5.44
N LYS A 579 -30.69 -1.55 -5.89
CA LYS A 579 -31.67 -2.51 -5.34
C LYS A 579 -31.11 -3.88 -4.96
N LEU A 580 -29.91 -4.23 -5.44
CA LEU A 580 -29.16 -5.44 -5.16
C LEU A 580 -28.67 -5.52 -3.71
N MET A 581 -28.20 -4.43 -3.09
CA MET A 581 -27.86 -4.43 -1.65
C MET A 581 -29.10 -4.54 -0.76
N ARG A 582 -30.20 -3.89 -1.14
CA ARG A 582 -31.48 -3.97 -0.41
C ARG A 582 -32.10 -5.38 -0.47
N LEU A 583 -31.86 -6.14 -1.55
CA LEU A 583 -32.27 -7.55 -1.67
C LEU A 583 -31.37 -8.52 -0.88
N LEU A 584 -30.14 -8.13 -0.55
CA LEU A 584 -29.19 -8.96 0.20
C LEU A 584 -29.20 -8.67 1.71
N SER A 585 -29.87 -7.61 2.17
CA SER A 585 -29.85 -7.16 3.57
C SER A 585 -31.15 -7.38 4.36
N SER A 586 -32.16 -8.09 3.83
CA SER A 586 -33.34 -8.42 4.64
C SER A 586 -33.00 -9.56 5.60
N ASN A 587 -32.68 -9.20 6.85
CA ASN A 587 -32.76 -10.09 7.99
C ASN A 587 -34.15 -10.72 8.09
N GLU A 588 -34.18 -11.96 8.57
CA GLU A 588 -35.39 -12.74 8.82
C GLU A 588 -36.38 -12.02 9.75
N ASP A 589 -37.65 -12.05 9.37
CA ASP A 589 -38.80 -12.41 10.21
C ASP A 589 -40.10 -12.05 9.47
N GLU A 590 -40.66 -12.99 8.70
CA GLU A 590 -42.09 -12.99 8.33
C GLU A 590 -42.53 -14.46 8.13
N PRO A 591 -43.67 -14.88 8.70
CA PRO A 591 -44.05 -16.28 8.77
C PRO A 591 -44.54 -16.80 7.42
N VAL A 592 -44.28 -18.09 7.20
CA VAL A 592 -44.72 -18.90 6.07
C VAL A 592 -46.22 -18.68 5.79
N THR A 593 -46.54 -18.02 4.68
CA THR A 593 -47.87 -18.10 4.06
C THR A 593 -47.77 -18.68 2.66
N LEU A 594 -48.40 -19.85 2.50
CA LEU A 594 -48.57 -20.58 1.25
C LEU A 594 -49.23 -19.69 0.20
N SER A 595 -48.53 -19.45 -0.92
CA SER A 595 -49.15 -18.91 -2.15
C SER A 595 -48.70 -19.70 -3.38
N SER A 596 -49.68 -20.02 -4.23
CA SER A 596 -49.65 -20.98 -5.35
C SER A 596 -48.63 -20.68 -6.46
N PRO A 597 -48.22 -21.71 -7.23
CA PRO A 597 -47.23 -21.58 -8.30
C PRO A 597 -47.89 -21.17 -9.62
N GLY A 598 -48.01 -19.87 -9.84
CA GLY A 598 -48.37 -19.29 -11.13
C GLY A 598 -47.86 -17.86 -11.17
N ASP A 599 -47.10 -17.50 -12.18
CA ASP A 599 -46.65 -16.14 -12.47
C ASP A 599 -45.56 -15.56 -11.54
N ARG A 600 -44.31 -15.97 -11.79
CA ARG A 600 -43.16 -15.06 -11.57
C ARG A 600 -42.44 -14.81 -12.89
N SER A 601 -42.57 -13.56 -13.35
CA SER A 601 -41.80 -12.94 -14.43
C SER A 601 -40.29 -13.08 -14.20
N MET A 602 -39.55 -13.41 -15.26
CA MET A 602 -38.09 -13.55 -15.29
C MET A 602 -37.41 -12.19 -15.04
N SER A 603 -37.18 -11.84 -13.77
CA SER A 603 -36.39 -10.68 -13.37
C SER A 603 -34.92 -10.87 -13.72
N SER A 604 -34.34 -9.85 -14.38
CA SER A 604 -32.97 -9.72 -14.92
C SER A 604 -31.86 -9.63 -13.87
N SER A 605 -32.02 -10.23 -12.70
CA SER A 605 -31.05 -10.23 -11.62
C SER A 605 -30.46 -11.62 -11.45
N LEU A 606 -29.13 -11.73 -11.30
CA LEU A 606 -28.45 -12.87 -10.68
C LEU A 606 -29.34 -13.35 -9.54
N SER A 607 -29.90 -14.57 -9.63
CA SER A 607 -30.82 -15.04 -8.60
C SER A 607 -30.10 -14.97 -7.26
N ALA A 608 -30.67 -14.26 -6.27
CA ALA A 608 -30.03 -14.02 -4.96
C ALA A 608 -29.46 -15.31 -4.34
N SER A 609 -30.08 -16.46 -4.62
CA SER A 609 -29.63 -17.80 -4.23
C SER A 609 -28.24 -18.23 -4.74
N GLN A 610 -27.72 -17.68 -5.84
CA GLN A 610 -26.37 -17.99 -6.35
C GLN A 610 -25.26 -17.21 -5.66
N LEU A 611 -25.55 -16.03 -5.12
CA LEU A 611 -24.55 -15.16 -4.49
C LEU A 611 -24.41 -15.41 -2.98
N HIS A 612 -25.40 -16.04 -2.32
CA HIS A 612 -25.32 -16.34 -0.88
C HIS A 612 -24.23 -17.36 -0.52
N THR A 613 -23.77 -18.19 -1.46
CA THR A 613 -22.71 -19.19 -1.23
C THR A 613 -21.30 -18.68 -1.57
N VAL A 614 -21.18 -17.53 -2.23
CA VAL A 614 -19.89 -17.02 -2.73
C VAL A 614 -19.40 -15.88 -1.85
N ASN A 615 -18.19 -16.03 -1.31
CA ASN A 615 -17.56 -15.00 -0.50
C ASN A 615 -17.13 -13.79 -1.36
N MET A 616 -17.96 -12.76 -1.43
CA MET A 616 -17.68 -11.51 -2.17
C MET A 616 -16.64 -10.61 -1.48
N ARG A 617 -16.07 -11.04 -0.34
CA ARG A 617 -14.85 -10.42 0.23
C ARG A 617 -13.61 -10.77 -0.58
N ASP A 618 -13.67 -11.82 -1.40
CA ASP A 618 -12.56 -12.17 -2.29
C ASP A 618 -12.55 -11.23 -3.51
N PRO A 619 -11.44 -10.52 -3.79
CA PRO A 619 -11.31 -9.66 -4.96
C PRO A 619 -11.51 -10.39 -6.29
N LEU A 620 -11.04 -11.63 -6.39
CA LEU A 620 -11.15 -12.39 -7.64
C LEU A 620 -12.62 -12.68 -7.96
N ASN A 621 -13.41 -13.00 -6.93
CA ASN A 621 -14.85 -13.22 -7.08
C ASN A 621 -15.57 -11.95 -7.56
N ARG A 622 -15.19 -10.78 -7.04
CA ARG A 622 -15.76 -9.49 -7.48
C ARG A 622 -15.41 -9.16 -8.92
N VAL A 623 -14.12 -9.32 -9.29
CA VAL A 623 -13.65 -9.09 -10.65
C VAL A 623 -14.33 -10.03 -11.64
N LEU A 624 -14.46 -11.32 -11.31
CA LEU A 624 -15.15 -12.29 -12.15
C LEU A 624 -16.65 -11.96 -12.30
N ALA A 625 -17.34 -11.62 -11.20
CA ALA A 625 -18.74 -11.22 -11.27
C ALA A 625 -18.95 -10.00 -12.18
N ASN A 626 -18.11 -8.97 -12.03
CA ASN A 626 -18.16 -7.78 -12.88
C ASN A 626 -17.85 -8.08 -14.34
N LEU A 627 -16.86 -8.94 -14.61
CA LEU A 627 -16.53 -9.38 -15.96
C LEU A 627 -17.70 -10.10 -16.61
N PHE A 628 -18.38 -11.01 -15.91
CA PHE A 628 -19.56 -11.69 -16.47
C PHE A 628 -20.76 -10.75 -16.70
N LEU A 629 -20.91 -9.70 -15.89
CA LEU A 629 -21.91 -8.65 -16.16
C LEU A 629 -21.57 -7.86 -17.44
N LEU A 630 -20.30 -7.48 -17.63
CA LEU A 630 -19.83 -6.84 -18.86
C LEU A 630 -20.04 -7.75 -20.07
N ILE A 631 -19.67 -9.02 -19.97
CA ILE A 631 -19.87 -10.00 -21.03
C ILE A 631 -21.37 -10.13 -21.35
N SER A 632 -22.23 -10.23 -20.35
CA SER A 632 -23.69 -10.26 -20.54
C SER A 632 -24.20 -9.04 -21.30
N SER A 633 -23.68 -7.85 -20.99
CA SER A 633 -24.00 -6.61 -21.73
C SER A 633 -23.54 -6.65 -23.19
N ILE A 634 -22.35 -7.20 -23.47
CA ILE A 634 -21.81 -7.34 -24.83
C ILE A 634 -22.68 -8.27 -25.69
N VAL A 635 -23.02 -9.45 -25.15
CA VAL A 635 -23.84 -10.44 -25.87
C VAL A 635 -25.28 -9.93 -26.06
N GLY A 636 -25.82 -9.18 -25.10
CA GLY A 636 -27.12 -8.54 -25.22
C GLY A 636 -27.15 -7.33 -26.17
N SER A 637 -26.00 -6.83 -26.62
CA SER A 637 -25.92 -5.71 -27.55
C SER A 637 -26.25 -6.13 -28.99
N LYS A 638 -26.76 -5.20 -29.80
CA LYS A 638 -27.02 -5.44 -31.23
C LYS A 638 -25.75 -5.35 -32.10
N MET A 639 -24.60 -5.08 -31.50
CA MET A 639 -23.35 -4.83 -32.22
C MET A 639 -22.47 -6.07 -32.15
N ALA A 640 -22.47 -6.85 -33.24
CA ALA A 640 -21.56 -7.97 -33.42
C ALA A 640 -20.20 -7.50 -33.96
N GLY A 641 -19.11 -8.00 -33.37
CA GLY A 641 -17.75 -7.68 -33.79
C GLY A 641 -16.69 -8.56 -33.12
N PRO A 642 -15.41 -8.20 -33.23
CA PRO A 642 -14.31 -8.95 -32.61
C PRO A 642 -14.46 -9.12 -31.09
N HIS A 643 -15.04 -8.15 -30.39
CA HIS A 643 -15.36 -8.24 -28.96
C HIS A 643 -16.42 -9.31 -28.66
N THR A 644 -17.40 -9.53 -29.55
CA THR A 644 -18.36 -10.65 -29.45
C THR A 644 -17.70 -12.00 -29.72
N GLN A 645 -16.78 -12.06 -30.69
CA GLN A 645 -15.97 -13.26 -30.99
C GLN A 645 -15.04 -13.64 -29.84
N PHE A 646 -14.47 -12.64 -29.15
CA PHE A 646 -13.73 -12.84 -27.91
C PHE A 646 -14.60 -13.53 -26.86
N VAL A 647 -15.83 -13.04 -26.63
CA VAL A 647 -16.77 -13.64 -25.68
C VAL A 647 -17.06 -15.09 -26.03
N GLN A 648 -17.30 -15.37 -27.32
CA GLN A 648 -17.49 -16.73 -27.79
C GLN A 648 -16.30 -17.63 -27.43
N SER A 649 -15.08 -17.19 -27.76
CA SER A 649 -13.84 -17.93 -27.46
C SER A 649 -13.61 -18.10 -25.95
N PHE A 650 -13.97 -17.11 -25.14
CA PHE A 650 -13.84 -17.16 -23.68
C PHE A 650 -14.76 -18.23 -23.09
N ILE A 651 -16.01 -18.31 -23.55
CA ILE A 651 -16.96 -19.33 -23.08
C ILE A 651 -16.55 -20.72 -23.58
N GLU A 652 -16.09 -20.86 -24.82
CA GLU A 652 -15.52 -22.12 -25.34
C GLU A 652 -14.41 -22.64 -24.43
N GLU A 653 -13.41 -21.81 -24.12
CA GLU A 653 -12.29 -22.22 -23.28
C GLU A 653 -12.73 -22.55 -21.84
N CYS A 654 -13.70 -21.82 -21.26
CA CYS A 654 -14.26 -22.17 -19.96
C CYS A 654 -14.84 -23.59 -19.94
N VAL A 655 -15.55 -23.97 -21.00
CA VAL A 655 -16.14 -25.30 -21.16
C VAL A 655 -15.07 -26.38 -21.38
N GLU A 656 -14.06 -26.11 -22.22
CA GLU A 656 -12.95 -27.04 -22.44
C GLU A 656 -12.16 -27.33 -21.14
N CYS A 657 -11.91 -26.32 -20.31
CA CYS A 657 -11.20 -26.50 -19.03
C CYS A 657 -12.03 -27.23 -17.95
N LEU A 658 -13.36 -27.27 -18.07
CA LEU A 658 -14.23 -28.05 -17.18
C LEU A 658 -14.09 -29.55 -17.41
N GLU A 659 -13.95 -29.97 -18.66
CA GLU A 659 -13.80 -31.38 -19.05
C GLU A 659 -12.50 -31.99 -18.51
N GLN A 660 -11.49 -31.15 -18.24
CA GLN A 660 -10.20 -31.57 -17.70
C GLN A 660 -10.20 -31.74 -16.16
N GLY A 661 -11.36 -31.62 -15.50
CA GLY A 661 -11.52 -31.92 -14.08
C GLY A 661 -11.11 -30.79 -13.12
N SER A 662 -11.03 -29.54 -13.60
CA SER A 662 -10.77 -28.39 -12.73
C SER A 662 -11.97 -28.13 -11.80
N ARG A 663 -11.77 -28.31 -10.49
CA ARG A 663 -12.85 -28.33 -9.46
C ARG A 663 -13.38 -26.95 -9.05
N GLY A 664 -13.06 -25.89 -9.77
CA GLY A 664 -13.48 -24.53 -9.46
C GLY A 664 -13.98 -23.80 -10.70
N SER A 665 -15.27 -23.93 -11.00
CA SER A 665 -15.85 -23.33 -12.20
C SER A 665 -16.06 -21.83 -12.01
N ILE A 666 -15.28 -21.01 -12.73
CA ILE A 666 -15.53 -19.57 -12.82
C ILE A 666 -16.89 -19.26 -13.47
N LEU A 667 -17.55 -20.22 -14.13
CA LEU A 667 -18.90 -20.05 -14.69
C LEU A 667 -19.98 -19.88 -13.63
N GLN A 668 -19.71 -20.17 -12.35
CA GLN A 668 -20.68 -19.92 -11.27
C GLN A 668 -21.10 -18.44 -11.16
N PHE A 669 -20.28 -17.51 -11.70
CA PHE A 669 -20.56 -16.08 -11.73
C PHE A 669 -21.42 -15.65 -12.92
N MET A 670 -21.69 -16.56 -13.87
CA MET A 670 -22.45 -16.25 -15.09
C MET A 670 -23.96 -16.10 -14.80
N PRO A 671 -24.61 -15.01 -15.25
CA PRO A 671 -26.06 -14.88 -15.13
C PRO A 671 -26.83 -15.92 -15.96
N PHE A 672 -27.88 -16.52 -15.39
CA PHE A 672 -28.75 -17.44 -16.15
C PHE A 672 -29.42 -16.81 -17.37
N THR A 673 -29.67 -15.50 -17.34
CA THR A 673 -30.23 -14.73 -18.46
C THR A 673 -29.29 -14.67 -19.66
N MET A 674 -27.98 -14.86 -19.44
CA MET A 674 -26.97 -14.82 -20.49
C MET A 674 -27.03 -16.07 -21.37
N VAL A 675 -27.49 -17.22 -20.85
CA VAL A 675 -27.55 -18.50 -21.59
C VAL A 675 -28.40 -18.38 -22.85
N SER A 676 -29.55 -17.72 -22.79
CA SER A 676 -30.42 -17.54 -23.97
C SER A 676 -29.81 -16.64 -25.03
N GLU A 677 -28.93 -15.73 -24.66
CA GLU A 677 -28.21 -14.87 -25.60
C GLU A 677 -27.00 -15.59 -26.20
N LEU A 678 -26.27 -16.36 -25.39
CA LEU A 678 -25.13 -17.18 -25.85
C LEU A 678 -25.53 -18.23 -26.88
N VAL A 679 -26.69 -18.88 -26.71
CA VAL A 679 -27.19 -19.90 -27.64
C VAL A 679 -27.52 -19.32 -29.03
N LYS A 680 -27.70 -18.00 -29.15
CA LYS A 680 -27.86 -17.34 -30.46
C LYS A 680 -26.56 -17.31 -31.25
N LEU A 681 -25.41 -17.50 -30.59
CA LEU A 681 -24.10 -17.58 -31.25
C LEU A 681 -23.91 -19.00 -31.81
N PRO A 682 -23.79 -19.18 -33.15
CA PRO A 682 -23.80 -20.50 -33.77
C PRO A 682 -22.75 -21.48 -33.22
N ALA A 683 -21.58 -20.99 -32.82
CA ALA A 683 -20.52 -21.84 -32.28
C ALA A 683 -20.81 -22.36 -30.85
N LEU A 684 -21.64 -21.64 -30.08
CA LEU A 684 -22.04 -22.03 -28.73
C LEU A 684 -23.38 -22.76 -28.71
N ALA A 685 -24.08 -22.83 -29.85
CA ALA A 685 -25.35 -23.51 -30.04
C ALA A 685 -25.20 -25.04 -30.06
N ASN A 686 -24.66 -25.60 -28.98
CA ASN A 686 -24.43 -27.04 -28.82
C ASN A 686 -24.97 -27.49 -27.45
N PRO A 687 -25.73 -28.60 -27.37
CA PRO A 687 -26.24 -29.13 -26.10
C PRO A 687 -25.14 -29.33 -25.05
N LYS A 688 -23.92 -29.73 -25.48
CA LYS A 688 -22.76 -29.89 -24.61
C LYS A 688 -22.37 -28.60 -23.91
N VAL A 689 -22.30 -27.50 -24.67
CA VAL A 689 -21.97 -26.16 -24.15
C VAL A 689 -23.06 -25.69 -23.20
N VAL A 690 -24.33 -25.83 -23.60
CA VAL A 690 -25.47 -25.44 -22.75
C VAL A 690 -25.43 -26.15 -21.41
N LEU A 691 -25.21 -27.47 -21.39
CA LEU A 691 -25.12 -28.23 -20.14
C LEU A 691 -23.94 -27.81 -19.27
N ALA A 692 -22.79 -27.47 -19.87
CA ALA A 692 -21.59 -27.05 -19.14
C ALA A 692 -21.72 -25.66 -18.51
N ILE A 693 -22.41 -24.73 -19.19
CA ILE A 693 -22.58 -23.36 -18.70
C ILE A 693 -23.78 -23.21 -17.75
N THR A 694 -24.68 -24.18 -17.66
CA THR A 694 -25.81 -24.17 -16.73
C THR A 694 -25.55 -24.97 -15.46
N ASP A 695 -25.80 -24.37 -14.30
CA ASP A 695 -25.74 -25.10 -13.02
C ASP A 695 -26.96 -26.02 -12.85
N LEU A 696 -26.76 -27.31 -13.16
CA LEU A 696 -27.80 -28.34 -13.04
C LEU A 696 -28.15 -28.72 -11.60
N THR A 697 -27.38 -28.28 -10.60
CA THR A 697 -27.72 -28.49 -9.19
C THR A 697 -28.94 -27.65 -8.78
N LEU A 698 -29.12 -26.50 -9.43
CA LEU A 698 -30.20 -25.56 -9.15
C LEU A 698 -31.45 -25.86 -9.99
N PRO A 699 -32.68 -25.79 -9.40
CA PRO A 699 -33.93 -25.95 -10.15
C PRO A 699 -34.09 -24.97 -11.32
N LEU A 700 -33.63 -23.72 -11.15
CA LEU A 700 -33.66 -22.71 -12.20
C LEU A 700 -32.69 -23.07 -13.34
N GLY A 701 -31.48 -23.52 -13.03
CA GLY A 701 -30.50 -23.94 -14.03
C GLY A 701 -30.99 -25.12 -14.87
N ARG A 702 -31.66 -26.11 -14.25
CA ARG A 702 -32.30 -27.21 -15.00
C ARG A 702 -33.38 -26.72 -15.97
N ARG A 703 -34.22 -25.75 -15.58
CA ARG A 703 -35.25 -25.17 -16.47
C ARG A 703 -34.62 -24.39 -17.63
N VAL A 704 -33.59 -23.59 -17.36
CA VAL A 704 -32.88 -22.81 -18.38
C VAL A 704 -32.18 -23.73 -19.37
N ALA A 705 -31.50 -24.77 -18.89
CA ALA A 705 -30.88 -25.79 -19.74
C ALA A 705 -31.90 -26.48 -20.64
N ALA A 706 -33.03 -26.95 -20.09
CA ALA A 706 -34.08 -27.59 -20.86
C ALA A 706 -34.66 -26.66 -21.94
N LYS A 707 -34.92 -25.39 -21.60
CA LYS A 707 -35.42 -24.39 -22.55
C LYS A 707 -34.42 -24.09 -23.66
N ALA A 708 -33.15 -23.93 -23.31
CA ALA A 708 -32.07 -23.66 -24.25
C ALA A 708 -31.84 -24.83 -25.21
N ILE A 709 -31.79 -26.07 -24.70
CA ILE A 709 -31.64 -27.29 -25.52
C ILE A 709 -32.84 -27.49 -26.44
N SER A 710 -34.05 -27.15 -26.01
CA SER A 710 -35.26 -27.25 -26.85
C SER A 710 -35.31 -26.18 -27.95
N ALA A 711 -34.49 -25.14 -27.86
CA ALA A 711 -34.41 -24.05 -28.83
C ALA A 711 -33.25 -24.22 -29.83
N LEU A 712 -32.35 -25.18 -29.59
CA LEU A 712 -31.35 -25.67 -30.54
C LEU A 712 -32.04 -26.57 -31.58
#